data_AF-A0A820CYQ4-F1
#
_entry.id   AF-A0A820CYQ4-F1
#
_cell.length_a   1.000
_cell.length_b   1.000
_cell.length_c   1.000
_cell.angle_alpha   90.00
_cell.angle_beta   90.00
_cell.angle_gamma   90.00
#
_symmetry.space_group_name_H-M   'P 1'
#
loop_
_entity.id
_entity.type
_entity.pdbx_description
1 polymer ?
#
loop_
_entity_poly.entity_id
_entity_poly.type
_entity_poly.pdbx_seq_one_letter_code
_entity_poly.pdbx_strand_id
1 'polypeptide(L)'
;LESVTFLDTCTITNGGCDPNAACTHDKPTNAVVCTCRTGFTDTGTAGSVVCQDTCTINHGGCNPSAACTHDTATNAVVCTCKTGFTNTGTAANVVCQDTCTAPNGGCDPNAPCTHDKSTNAVVCTCKTGYTNTGSDTSVVCKDTCTVNNGGCDPTAVCTHAESTNAVVCICKTGFSNTGSAASVVCKDTCNINNGGCDPTAVCTHDISTNAVACACKTGFTNTGSSGSVVCQDTCTINNGGCNPSAVCKHDSSTNAAVCSCNTGYTNVGSVGSVVCQDTCTAPNGGCDPHAPCTHDKSTNAVVCTCKTGYTNVGSATNVVCKDTSIPDNGGQNHNGPYTHGNGRSHRVWKCKTGYTNIGTHRRAVCIDTCTARNGGCDRNAACTHDKSTNAVVCTCKAGFTNVGSASNVECKDTSTINHGGHDPNAVPTHGKGTNGRVWKCKTGYTNIGTHDRAVCIDTCAIKNGGCHRHAVCLHRKSTHAVVCTCRNGYTNTGSANRVVCEDSCTARNGGCDRNAPCTHGKLTNGVVCTCKTGYTNVGSATNVLCKDTSTINHGGRDRNAVSTHGKGTNARVWQCKTGYTNVGTHDRAVCIDTCTIKNGGCHRHAVCLHRKWTHAVFCACRSGYTNTGSAKRVVCEDTCTARNGGCDRSGTCTHDRSTNAVVCTCKAGYTNVGSATNVLCKDTSTMNHCGRDRNAVSTHDKGTNARVWQCKTGYTNVGTQYRAVCKGTKMILARSTMEDAIGMLFACIANRHMRWCAPADMVIRTLVQLTALCAKIPAPPAMEDAIQMLLASITNQQMRNVLCKVTSTIKHRRHDPNAVATHDKGRNGWLKKCKTGYTNIGTDERAVCKDSCSIKNGGCHPSAVCTHRKLTHAVVCVCKTGYTNVGSATKVVCKDTSTIKDGGRDHNAGGAQDKVAKAPGCKCKSG
;
A
#
# COMPACT_ATOMS: atom_id res chain seq x y z
N LEU A 1 62.58 60.77 101.23
CA LEU A 1 62.08 60.63 99.84
C LEU A 1 63.19 59.96 99.05
N GLU A 2 63.10 58.65 98.86
CA GLU A 2 63.75 57.96 97.74
C GLU A 2 62.90 56.71 97.48
N SER A 3 62.07 56.81 96.46
CA SER A 3 61.22 55.73 95.98
C SER A 3 62.10 54.70 95.28
N VAL A 4 62.29 53.52 95.88
CA VAL A 4 62.87 52.37 95.19
C VAL A 4 61.83 51.88 94.18
N THR A 5 62.02 52.19 92.90
CA THR A 5 61.24 51.59 91.81
C THR A 5 61.76 50.18 91.59
N PHE A 6 60.95 49.16 91.92
CA PHE A 6 61.24 47.77 91.58
C PHE A 6 61.20 47.64 90.05
N LEU A 7 62.33 47.30 89.44
CA LEU A 7 62.40 47.12 87.99
C LEU A 7 61.85 45.74 87.66
N ASP A 8 60.77 45.70 86.90
CA ASP A 8 60.14 44.46 86.44
C ASP A 8 61.13 43.67 85.58
N THR A 9 61.57 42.50 86.06
CA THR A 9 62.55 41.67 85.35
C THR A 9 62.05 41.18 84.00
N CYS A 10 60.72 41.07 83.78
CA CYS A 10 60.17 40.74 82.47
C CYS A 10 60.38 41.86 81.43
N THR A 11 60.61 43.10 81.87
CA THR A 11 60.91 44.23 80.98
C THR A 11 62.37 44.28 80.52
N ILE A 12 63.25 43.51 81.17
CA ILE A 12 64.67 43.40 80.82
C ILE A 12 64.91 42.04 80.20
N THR A 13 65.33 42.00 78.93
CA THR A 13 65.67 40.73 78.23
C THR A 13 64.58 39.65 78.34
N ASN A 14 63.29 40.03 78.39
CA ASN A 14 62.14 39.14 78.57
C ASN A 14 62.25 38.22 79.80
N GLY A 15 62.90 38.67 80.88
CA GLY A 15 63.13 37.86 82.09
C GLY A 15 64.01 36.63 81.88
N GLY A 16 64.76 36.55 80.78
CA GLY A 16 65.52 35.36 80.38
C GLY A 16 64.66 34.29 79.70
N CYS A 17 63.38 34.56 79.43
CA CYS A 17 62.51 33.67 78.68
C CYS A 17 62.85 33.64 77.18
N ASP A 18 62.54 32.51 76.53
CA ASP A 18 62.58 32.36 75.07
C ASP A 18 61.86 33.52 74.36
N PRO A 19 62.34 34.01 73.20
CA PRO A 19 61.67 35.09 72.44
C PRO A 19 60.19 34.82 72.12
N ASN A 20 59.80 33.56 71.98
CA ASN A 20 58.42 33.11 71.72
C ASN A 20 57.65 32.77 73.01
N ALA A 21 58.22 33.02 74.19
CA ALA A 21 57.53 32.92 75.48
C ALA A 21 57.04 34.30 75.97
N ALA A 22 55.93 34.30 76.68
CA ALA A 22 55.50 35.40 77.51
C ALA A 22 56.15 35.27 78.89
N CYS A 23 56.79 36.35 79.35
CA CYS A 23 57.27 36.46 80.72
C CYS A 23 56.17 37.00 81.62
N THR A 24 55.92 36.32 82.74
CA THR A 24 54.98 36.77 83.78
C THR A 24 55.58 36.53 85.16
N HIS A 25 55.03 37.17 86.19
CA HIS A 25 55.39 36.92 87.57
C HIS A 25 54.34 36.05 88.26
N ASP A 26 54.78 34.98 88.92
CA ASP A 26 53.93 34.15 89.78
C ASP A 26 53.44 34.98 90.97
N LYS A 27 52.11 35.05 91.18
CA LYS A 27 51.51 35.98 92.16
C LYS A 27 51.94 35.72 93.63
N PRO A 28 52.10 34.46 94.09
CA PRO A 28 52.59 34.18 95.45
C PRO A 28 54.07 34.42 95.68
N THR A 29 54.94 34.16 94.69
CA THR A 29 56.40 34.13 94.89
C THR A 29 57.17 35.24 94.19
N ASN A 30 56.49 36.00 93.31
CA ASN A 30 57.09 36.96 92.37
C ASN A 30 58.17 36.35 91.44
N ALA A 31 58.23 35.01 91.34
CA ALA A 31 59.18 34.32 90.47
C ALA A 31 58.83 34.54 88.98
N VAL A 32 59.86 34.64 88.13
CA VAL A 32 59.68 34.71 86.68
C VAL A 32 59.15 33.37 86.16
N VAL A 33 58.01 33.42 85.48
CA VAL A 33 57.38 32.29 84.80
C VAL A 33 57.36 32.59 83.31
N CYS A 34 58.08 31.76 82.56
CA CYS A 34 58.05 31.74 81.11
C CYS A 34 56.96 30.78 80.63
N THR A 35 56.06 31.24 79.77
CA THR A 35 55.06 30.36 79.14
C THR A 35 55.06 30.61 77.65
N CYS A 36 55.17 29.55 76.84
CA CYS A 36 55.13 29.69 75.39
C CYS A 36 53.85 30.41 74.93
N ARG A 37 54.02 31.35 74.01
CA ARG A 37 52.88 32.04 73.38
C ARG A 37 52.06 31.03 72.59
N THR A 38 50.78 31.35 72.39
CA THR A 38 49.86 30.54 71.57
C THR A 38 50.52 30.19 70.23
N GLY A 39 50.51 28.91 69.85
CA GLY A 39 51.19 28.40 68.66
C GLY A 39 52.60 27.86 68.87
N PHE A 40 53.16 27.96 70.07
CA PHE A 40 54.46 27.38 70.42
C PHE A 40 54.32 26.35 71.54
N THR A 41 55.08 25.26 71.43
CA THR A 41 55.13 24.19 72.42
C THR A 41 56.46 24.24 73.14
N ASP A 42 56.44 24.09 74.47
CA ASP A 42 57.66 23.99 75.27
C ASP A 42 58.34 22.64 75.01
N THR A 43 59.54 22.67 74.45
CA THR A 43 60.41 21.51 74.19
C THR A 43 61.64 21.49 75.09
N GLY A 44 61.71 22.42 76.05
CA GLY A 44 62.81 22.55 76.98
C GLY A 44 62.88 21.44 78.04
N THR A 45 63.99 21.39 78.77
CA THR A 45 64.19 20.49 79.90
C THR A 45 63.92 21.22 81.22
N ALA A 46 63.77 20.47 82.33
CA ALA A 46 63.39 21.04 83.62
C ALA A 46 64.30 22.22 84.02
N GLY A 47 63.73 23.42 84.06
CA GLY A 47 64.42 24.67 84.41
C GLY A 47 64.71 25.61 83.23
N SER A 48 64.43 25.24 81.97
CA SER A 48 64.60 26.10 80.80
C SER A 48 63.43 25.91 79.83
N VAL A 49 62.62 26.95 79.62
CA VAL A 49 61.53 26.94 78.63
C VAL A 49 62.11 27.24 77.25
N VAL A 50 61.88 26.35 76.28
CA VAL A 50 62.29 26.52 74.88
C VAL A 50 61.06 26.41 74.01
N CYS A 51 60.68 27.51 73.35
CA CYS A 51 59.41 27.60 72.65
C CYS A 51 59.62 27.39 71.15
N GLN A 52 59.36 26.16 70.71
CA GLN A 52 59.42 25.80 69.30
C GLN A 52 58.03 25.82 68.66
N ASP A 53 57.98 26.23 67.40
CA ASP A 53 56.75 26.29 66.60
C ASP A 53 56.03 24.93 66.64
N THR A 54 54.80 24.92 67.14
CA THR A 54 53.99 23.72 67.29
C THR A 54 53.76 23.00 65.95
N CYS A 55 53.71 23.70 64.81
CA CYS A 55 53.60 23.07 63.49
C CYS A 55 54.84 22.26 63.09
N THR A 56 56.02 22.56 63.66
CA THR A 56 57.25 21.79 63.41
C THR A 56 57.36 20.54 64.30
N ILE A 57 56.52 20.44 65.33
CA ILE A 57 56.49 19.34 66.29
C ILE A 57 55.25 18.49 66.02
N ASN A 58 55.42 17.22 65.64
CA ASN A 58 54.31 16.31 65.32
C ASN A 58 53.27 16.92 64.36
N HIS A 59 53.72 17.81 63.45
CA HIS A 59 52.88 18.51 62.47
C HIS A 59 51.69 19.28 63.11
N GLY A 60 51.89 19.81 64.32
CA GLY A 60 50.87 20.53 65.09
C GLY A 60 49.64 19.71 65.48
N GLY A 61 49.73 18.38 65.42
CA GLY A 61 48.58 17.48 65.58
C GLY A 61 47.64 17.45 64.38
N CYS A 62 47.98 18.12 63.28
CA CYS A 62 47.20 18.11 62.06
C CYS A 62 47.34 16.78 61.30
N ASN A 63 46.27 16.37 60.61
CA ASN A 63 46.30 15.24 59.68
C ASN A 63 47.45 15.38 58.65
N PRO A 64 48.13 14.29 58.23
CA PRO A 64 49.24 14.36 57.26
C PRO A 64 48.89 15.04 55.91
N SER A 65 47.62 14.94 55.49
CA SER A 65 47.07 15.57 54.29
C SER A 65 46.55 17.00 54.53
N ALA A 66 46.72 17.55 55.73
CA ALA A 66 46.53 18.97 56.02
C ALA A 66 47.85 19.74 55.89
N ALA A 67 47.76 21.05 55.71
CA ALA A 67 48.82 22.00 56.00
C ALA A 67 48.61 22.51 57.44
N CYS A 68 49.71 22.61 58.19
CA CYS A 68 49.74 23.26 59.49
C CYS A 68 50.18 24.71 59.31
N THR A 69 49.40 25.66 59.82
CA THR A 69 49.65 27.11 59.72
C THR A 69 49.23 27.81 61.01
N HIS A 70 49.63 29.07 61.19
CA HIS A 70 49.15 29.91 62.28
C HIS A 70 48.04 30.84 61.83
N ASP A 71 46.99 30.96 62.65
CA ASP A 71 45.98 31.99 62.50
C ASP A 71 46.60 33.38 62.68
N THR A 72 46.36 34.27 61.73
CA THR A 72 47.00 35.60 61.73
C THR A 72 46.58 36.52 62.88
N ALA A 73 45.45 36.27 63.54
CA ALA A 73 44.92 37.12 64.62
C ALA A 73 45.26 36.59 66.02
N THR A 74 45.28 35.27 66.19
CA THR A 74 45.43 34.59 67.49
C THR A 74 46.72 33.80 67.62
N ASN A 75 47.47 33.63 66.53
CA ASN A 75 48.64 32.76 66.42
C ASN A 75 48.37 31.28 66.75
N ALA A 76 47.09 30.88 66.86
CA ALA A 76 46.71 29.49 67.12
C ALA A 76 47.05 28.59 65.92
N VAL A 77 47.35 27.32 66.20
CA VAL A 77 47.57 26.31 65.15
C VAL A 77 46.26 26.06 64.41
N VAL A 78 46.31 26.16 63.08
CA VAL A 78 45.22 25.90 62.16
C VAL A 78 45.63 24.82 61.18
N CYS A 79 44.85 23.74 61.17
CA CYS A 79 44.98 22.65 60.21
C CYS A 79 44.02 22.88 59.04
N THR A 80 44.54 23.02 57.82
CA THR A 80 43.70 23.16 56.61
C THR A 80 44.01 22.05 55.63
N CYS A 81 43.01 21.32 55.13
CA CYS A 81 43.25 20.25 54.16
C CYS A 81 43.93 20.79 52.89
N LYS A 82 44.96 20.07 52.42
CA LYS A 82 45.66 20.39 51.16
C LYS A 82 44.68 20.26 49.99
N THR A 83 44.96 20.95 48.89
CA THR A 83 44.18 20.85 47.64
C THR A 83 43.97 19.40 47.26
N GLY A 84 42.73 19.02 46.92
CA GLY A 84 42.34 17.65 46.62
C GLY A 84 41.82 16.85 47.82
N PHE A 85 41.88 17.39 49.04
CA PHE A 85 41.33 16.77 50.24
C PHE A 85 40.22 17.64 50.85
N THR A 86 39.21 16.99 51.42
CA THR A 86 38.10 17.64 52.12
C THR A 86 38.12 17.29 53.61
N ASN A 87 37.74 18.24 54.46
CA ASN A 87 37.66 18.01 55.90
C ASN A 87 36.38 17.25 56.24
N THR A 88 36.52 16.00 56.70
CA THR A 88 35.41 15.16 57.19
C THR A 88 35.35 15.08 58.71
N GLY A 89 36.29 15.72 59.41
CA GLY A 89 36.35 15.83 60.87
C GLY A 89 35.62 17.06 61.41
N THR A 90 35.99 17.48 62.62
CA THR A 90 35.45 18.71 63.25
C THR A 90 36.45 19.86 63.13
N ALA A 91 36.04 21.09 63.47
CA ALA A 91 36.96 22.23 63.50
C ALA A 91 38.14 22.04 64.47
N ALA A 92 37.95 21.29 65.55
CA ALA A 92 38.99 20.98 66.53
C ALA A 92 39.81 19.72 66.20
N ASN A 93 39.33 18.87 65.29
CA ASN A 93 40.01 17.65 64.86
C ASN A 93 39.81 17.45 63.36
N VAL A 94 40.66 18.11 62.57
CA VAL A 94 40.59 18.12 61.11
C VAL A 94 41.03 16.77 60.56
N VAL A 95 40.14 16.10 59.84
CA VAL A 95 40.40 14.83 59.16
C VAL A 95 40.31 15.07 57.67
N CYS A 96 41.44 14.98 56.97
CA CYS A 96 41.49 15.23 55.54
C CYS A 96 41.32 13.92 54.78
N GLN A 97 40.20 13.78 54.08
CA GLN A 97 39.90 12.65 53.22
C GLN A 97 40.04 13.06 51.75
N ASP A 98 40.56 12.15 50.93
CA ASP A 98 40.66 12.35 49.48
C ASP A 98 39.27 12.66 48.91
N THR A 99 39.17 13.79 48.21
CA THR A 99 37.90 14.30 47.68
C THR A 99 37.29 13.35 46.65
N CYS A 100 38.09 12.59 45.90
CA CYS A 100 37.59 11.59 44.95
C CYS A 100 36.99 10.35 45.62
N THR A 101 37.33 10.08 46.89
CA THR A 101 36.76 8.96 47.67
C THR A 101 35.42 9.31 48.32
N ALA A 102 35.16 10.59 48.56
CA ALA A 102 33.85 11.14 48.88
C ALA A 102 33.08 11.39 47.57
N PRO A 103 31.74 11.30 47.52
CA PRO A 103 30.91 10.90 46.36
C PRO A 103 31.47 11.27 44.96
N ASN A 104 32.46 10.51 44.47
CA ASN A 104 33.22 10.72 43.24
C ASN A 104 33.72 12.17 43.03
N GLY A 105 34.13 12.87 44.09
CA GLY A 105 34.59 14.26 44.05
C GLY A 105 33.59 15.28 43.52
N GLY A 106 32.30 14.94 43.50
CA GLY A 106 31.27 15.76 42.86
C GLY A 106 31.22 15.64 41.33
N CYS A 107 32.01 14.73 40.74
CA CYS A 107 31.93 14.42 39.31
C CYS A 107 30.67 13.62 38.97
N ASP A 108 30.15 13.81 37.75
CA ASP A 108 29.08 13.00 37.17
C ASP A 108 29.41 11.48 37.25
N PRO A 109 28.43 10.58 37.44
CA PRO A 109 28.67 9.13 37.43
C PRO A 109 29.40 8.58 36.18
N ASN A 110 29.27 9.28 35.04
CA ASN A 110 29.96 8.98 33.79
C ASN A 110 31.28 9.75 33.60
N ALA A 111 31.76 10.46 34.62
CA ALA A 111 33.10 11.05 34.70
C ALA A 111 33.86 10.48 35.91
N PRO A 112 34.95 9.71 35.72
CA PRO A 112 35.83 9.37 36.85
C PRO A 112 36.42 10.63 37.48
N CYS A 113 36.47 10.64 38.80
CA CYS A 113 37.25 11.61 39.55
C CYS A 113 38.73 11.26 39.49
N THR A 114 39.56 12.25 39.16
CA THR A 114 41.03 12.15 39.15
C THR A 114 41.65 13.39 39.74
N HIS A 115 42.94 13.34 40.11
CA HIS A 115 43.68 14.52 40.52
C HIS A 115 44.59 15.01 39.39
N ASP A 116 44.60 16.32 39.18
CA ASP A 116 45.59 16.97 38.33
C ASP A 116 47.00 16.77 38.93
N LYS A 117 47.96 16.38 38.09
CA LYS A 117 49.31 16.01 38.55
C LYS A 117 50.11 17.20 39.12
N SER A 118 49.77 18.43 38.74
CA SER A 118 50.53 19.64 39.11
C SER A 118 49.93 20.40 40.29
N THR A 119 48.60 20.41 40.40
CA THR A 119 47.86 21.19 41.40
C THR A 119 47.17 20.31 42.45
N ASN A 120 47.11 19.00 42.23
CA ASN A 120 46.31 18.04 43.00
C ASN A 120 44.81 18.36 43.06
N ALA A 121 44.32 19.26 42.19
CA ALA A 121 42.91 19.62 42.11
C ALA A 121 42.08 18.47 41.52
N VAL A 122 40.80 18.40 41.91
CA VAL A 122 39.85 17.42 41.37
C VAL A 122 39.56 17.73 39.89
N VAL A 123 39.67 16.71 39.04
CA VAL A 123 39.38 16.76 37.61
C VAL A 123 38.35 15.70 37.27
N CYS A 124 37.27 16.14 36.64
CA CYS A 124 36.19 15.30 36.12
C CYS A 124 36.23 15.32 34.60
N THR A 125 36.44 14.16 33.97
CA THR A 125 36.40 14.07 32.49
C THR A 125 35.42 12.99 32.08
N CYS A 126 34.49 13.30 31.17
CA CYS A 126 33.53 12.31 30.70
C CYS A 126 34.22 11.09 30.07
N LYS A 127 33.71 9.89 30.39
CA LYS A 127 34.13 8.63 29.77
C LYS A 127 33.90 8.68 28.26
N THR A 128 34.66 7.88 27.50
CA THR A 128 34.46 7.70 26.06
C THR A 128 32.99 7.38 25.75
N GLY A 129 32.43 8.06 24.76
CA GLY A 129 31.01 7.96 24.41
C GLY A 129 30.09 8.94 25.16
N TYR A 130 30.62 9.75 26.07
CA TYR A 130 29.89 10.82 26.73
C TYR A 130 30.54 12.18 26.44
N THR A 131 29.71 13.21 26.31
CA THR A 131 30.15 14.60 26.09
C THR A 131 29.76 15.45 27.28
N ASN A 132 30.66 16.34 27.71
CA ASN A 132 30.35 17.32 28.73
C ASN A 132 29.35 18.34 28.19
N THR A 133 28.19 18.44 28.84
CA THR A 133 27.13 19.42 28.53
C THR A 133 26.94 20.45 29.64
N GLY A 134 27.74 20.35 30.71
CA GLY A 134 27.81 21.32 31.80
C GLY A 134 28.96 22.31 31.62
N SER A 135 29.39 22.94 32.71
CA SER A 135 30.57 23.82 32.72
C SER A 135 31.83 23.03 33.10
N ASP A 136 33.01 23.65 32.96
CA ASP A 136 34.29 23.04 33.38
C ASP A 136 34.33 22.77 34.90
N THR A 137 33.56 23.53 35.68
CA THR A 137 33.43 23.40 37.13
C THR A 137 32.25 22.54 37.57
N SER A 138 31.37 22.14 36.64
CA SER A 138 30.19 21.31 36.91
C SER A 138 29.95 20.41 35.70
N VAL A 139 30.80 19.38 35.59
CA VAL A 139 30.80 18.45 34.47
C VAL A 139 29.52 17.61 34.49
N VAL A 140 28.79 17.62 33.37
CA VAL A 140 27.56 16.84 33.19
C VAL A 140 27.71 16.00 31.94
N CYS A 141 27.84 14.68 32.12
CA CYS A 141 28.18 13.77 31.05
C CYS A 141 26.91 13.15 30.45
N LYS A 142 26.55 13.60 29.25
CA LYS A 142 25.46 13.01 28.48
C LYS A 142 26.00 12.09 27.41
N ASP A 143 25.25 11.03 27.13
CA ASP A 143 25.50 10.15 26.00
C ASP A 143 25.65 11.00 24.73
N THR A 144 26.81 10.89 24.08
CA THR A 144 27.17 11.70 22.91
C THR A 144 26.18 11.50 21.76
N CYS A 145 25.61 10.31 21.57
CA CYS A 145 24.61 10.07 20.54
C CYS A 145 23.29 10.80 20.79
N THR A 146 22.98 11.16 22.04
CA THR A 146 21.78 11.96 22.38
C THR A 146 21.99 13.46 22.15
N VAL A 147 23.25 13.90 22.01
CA VAL A 147 23.63 15.30 21.81
C VAL A 147 24.05 15.49 20.36
N ASN A 148 23.27 16.24 19.57
CA ASN A 148 23.57 16.50 18.16
C ASN A 148 23.88 15.23 17.33
N ASN A 149 23.20 14.11 17.63
CA ASN A 149 23.42 12.80 16.97
C ASN A 149 24.90 12.36 16.99
N GLY A 150 25.66 12.73 18.03
CA GLY A 150 27.09 12.46 18.14
C GLY A 150 27.96 13.06 17.02
N GLY A 151 27.46 14.09 16.33
CA GLY A 151 28.14 14.67 15.17
C GLY A 151 27.98 13.86 13.88
N CYS A 152 27.15 12.81 13.89
CA CYS A 152 26.84 12.03 12.69
C CYS A 152 25.93 12.81 11.72
N ASP A 153 26.04 12.51 10.43
CA ASP A 153 25.12 12.98 9.39
C ASP A 153 23.64 12.80 9.83
N PRO A 154 22.72 13.72 9.52
CA PRO A 154 21.29 13.59 9.85
C PRO A 154 20.62 12.29 9.33
N THR A 155 21.16 11.72 8.26
CA THR A 155 20.73 10.47 7.65
C THR A 155 21.56 9.25 8.10
N ALA A 156 22.47 9.44 9.05
CA ALA A 156 23.12 8.38 9.82
C ALA A 156 22.43 8.14 11.17
N VAL A 157 22.62 6.95 11.71
CA VAL A 157 22.31 6.56 13.08
C VAL A 157 23.60 6.60 13.88
N CYS A 158 23.57 7.30 15.01
CA CYS A 158 24.64 7.26 15.99
C CYS A 158 24.50 6.04 16.88
N THR A 159 25.59 5.31 17.07
CA THR A 159 25.71 4.13 17.94
C THR A 159 27.04 4.15 18.68
N HIS A 160 27.22 3.26 19.65
CA HIS A 160 28.50 3.07 20.34
C HIS A 160 29.17 1.78 19.89
N ALA A 161 30.48 1.83 19.68
CA ALA A 161 31.31 0.64 19.46
C ALA A 161 31.34 -0.22 20.74
N GLU A 162 31.07 -1.52 20.62
CA GLU A 162 30.95 -2.43 21.77
C GLU A 162 32.22 -2.50 22.63
N SER A 163 33.41 -2.38 22.03
CA SER A 163 34.69 -2.54 22.73
C SER A 163 35.23 -1.27 23.39
N THR A 164 34.90 -0.08 22.86
CA THR A 164 35.50 1.19 23.29
C THR A 164 34.48 2.21 23.77
N ASN A 165 33.18 1.93 23.58
CA ASN A 165 32.07 2.88 23.75
C ASN A 165 32.21 4.16 22.89
N ALA A 166 33.12 4.16 21.90
CA ALA A 166 33.31 5.31 21.00
C ALA A 166 32.10 5.49 20.08
N VAL A 167 31.84 6.74 19.70
CA VAL A 167 30.75 7.08 18.78
C VAL A 167 31.04 6.51 17.39
N VAL A 168 30.04 5.84 16.81
CA VAL A 168 30.06 5.27 15.46
C VAL A 168 28.82 5.74 14.72
N CYS A 169 29.05 6.33 13.54
CA CYS A 169 27.99 6.79 12.64
C CYS A 169 27.75 5.75 11.54
N ILE A 170 26.52 5.27 11.39
CA ILE A 170 26.15 4.28 10.38
C ILE A 170 25.03 4.84 9.52
N CYS A 171 25.20 4.88 8.21
CA CYS A 171 24.14 5.34 7.30
C CYS A 171 22.88 4.48 7.46
N LYS A 172 21.71 5.13 7.46
CA LYS A 172 20.41 4.44 7.47
C LYS A 172 20.29 3.54 6.22
N THR A 173 19.48 2.49 6.31
CA THR A 173 19.18 1.62 5.16
C THR A 173 18.79 2.44 3.93
N GLY A 174 19.41 2.15 2.79
CA GLY A 174 19.20 2.91 1.55
C GLY A 174 20.13 4.11 1.35
N PHE A 175 21.03 4.39 2.29
CA PHE A 175 22.06 5.40 2.15
C PHE A 175 23.45 4.75 2.22
N SER A 176 24.38 5.28 1.45
CA SER A 176 25.78 4.83 1.43
C SER A 176 26.69 5.92 1.95
N ASN A 177 27.70 5.51 2.74
CA ASN A 177 28.74 6.44 3.18
C ASN A 177 29.62 6.83 1.99
N THR A 178 29.65 8.12 1.69
CA THR A 178 30.49 8.73 0.65
C THR A 178 31.63 9.55 1.25
N GLY A 179 31.64 9.73 2.57
CA GLY A 179 32.70 10.38 3.33
C GLY A 179 33.75 9.39 3.84
N SER A 180 34.56 9.83 4.80
CA SER A 180 35.57 8.98 5.44
C SER A 180 34.99 8.25 6.66
N ALA A 181 35.76 7.34 7.26
CA ALA A 181 35.38 6.70 8.52
C ALA A 181 35.26 7.71 9.68
N ALA A 182 36.01 8.81 9.63
CA ALA A 182 36.00 9.87 10.64
C ALA A 182 34.95 10.96 10.36
N SER A 183 34.42 11.03 9.15
CA SER A 183 33.39 12.00 8.74
C SER A 183 32.43 11.32 7.77
N VAL A 184 31.47 10.59 8.36
CA VAL A 184 30.46 9.83 7.62
C VAL A 184 29.51 10.81 6.95
N VAL A 185 29.38 10.70 5.63
CA VAL A 185 28.45 11.48 4.81
C VAL A 185 27.53 10.52 4.09
N CYS A 186 26.25 10.55 4.43
CA CYS A 186 25.30 9.57 3.96
C CYS A 186 24.52 10.13 2.77
N LYS A 187 24.73 9.52 1.61
CA LYS A 187 24.06 9.90 0.37
C LYS A 187 23.14 8.77 -0.08
N ASP A 188 21.96 9.14 -0.57
CA ASP A 188 20.97 8.21 -1.11
C ASP A 188 21.65 7.29 -2.14
N THR A 189 21.53 5.99 -1.91
CA THR A 189 22.19 4.96 -2.73
C THR A 189 21.66 4.96 -4.17
N CYS A 190 20.42 5.37 -4.43
CA CYS A 190 19.91 5.53 -5.79
C CYS A 190 20.63 6.65 -6.56
N ASN A 191 21.17 7.65 -5.86
CA ASN A 191 21.96 8.73 -6.47
C ASN A 191 23.44 8.36 -6.68
N ILE A 192 23.81 7.11 -6.38
CA ILE A 192 25.15 6.57 -6.57
C ILE A 192 25.01 5.32 -7.45
N ASN A 193 25.49 5.38 -8.70
CA ASN A 193 25.44 4.27 -9.64
C ASN A 193 24.03 3.63 -9.78
N ASN A 194 22.98 4.45 -9.74
CA ASN A 194 21.57 4.01 -9.79
C ASN A 194 21.22 2.92 -8.77
N GLY A 195 21.86 2.94 -7.59
CA GLY A 195 21.70 1.91 -6.56
C GLY A 195 22.07 0.49 -6.97
N GLY A 196 22.87 0.34 -8.05
CA GLY A 196 23.19 -0.96 -8.64
C GLY A 196 22.08 -1.55 -9.51
N CYS A 197 21.03 -0.78 -9.80
CA CYS A 197 19.99 -1.17 -10.73
C CYS A 197 20.48 -1.11 -12.19
N ASP A 198 19.89 -1.93 -13.06
CA ASP A 198 20.05 -1.84 -14.51
C ASP A 198 19.85 -0.39 -15.02
N PRO A 199 20.62 0.10 -16.01
CA PRO A 199 20.45 1.46 -16.57
C PRO A 199 19.03 1.78 -17.09
N THR A 200 18.28 0.75 -17.47
CA THR A 200 16.89 0.84 -17.93
C THR A 200 15.86 0.53 -16.82
N ALA A 201 16.33 0.33 -15.58
CA ALA A 201 15.52 0.31 -14.38
C ALA A 201 15.51 1.68 -13.67
N VAL A 202 14.44 1.92 -12.92
CA VAL A 202 14.31 3.01 -11.97
C VAL A 202 14.69 2.49 -10.59
N CYS A 203 15.63 3.17 -9.94
CA CYS A 203 15.95 2.95 -8.54
C CYS A 203 14.98 3.72 -7.64
N THR A 204 14.45 3.06 -6.63
CA THR A 204 13.57 3.64 -5.61
C THR A 204 13.88 3.02 -4.25
N HIS A 205 13.35 3.62 -3.18
CA HIS A 205 13.32 2.97 -1.88
C HIS A 205 12.00 2.22 -1.67
N ASP A 206 12.09 0.98 -1.21
CA ASP A 206 10.93 0.25 -0.72
C ASP A 206 10.31 0.98 0.47
N ILE A 207 8.99 1.24 0.41
CA ILE A 207 8.28 2.06 1.40
C ILE A 207 8.29 1.42 2.81
N SER A 208 8.45 0.09 2.90
CA SER A 208 8.38 -0.64 4.17
C SER A 208 9.74 -0.88 4.83
N THR A 209 10.80 -1.03 4.03
CA THR A 209 12.15 -1.38 4.51
C THR A 209 13.19 -0.30 4.28
N ASN A 210 12.86 0.71 3.47
CA ASN A 210 13.78 1.73 2.93
C ASN A 210 14.96 1.14 2.14
N ALA A 211 14.92 -0.15 1.80
CA ALA A 211 15.93 -0.81 0.98
C ALA A 211 15.85 -0.33 -0.47
N VAL A 212 16.98 -0.39 -1.18
CA VAL A 212 17.03 -0.12 -2.61
C VAL A 212 16.18 -1.14 -3.35
N ALA A 213 15.27 -0.65 -4.19
CA ALA A 213 14.37 -1.43 -5.02
C ALA A 213 14.49 -0.96 -6.48
N CYS A 214 14.81 -1.90 -7.36
CA CYS A 214 14.90 -1.67 -8.79
C CYS A 214 13.62 -2.12 -9.48
N ALA A 215 13.07 -1.30 -10.37
CA ALA A 215 11.94 -1.68 -11.22
C ALA A 215 12.22 -1.27 -12.66
N CYS A 216 11.98 -2.16 -13.63
CA CYS A 216 12.12 -1.81 -15.03
C CYS A 216 11.22 -0.63 -15.42
N LYS A 217 11.74 0.27 -16.25
CA LYS A 217 10.93 1.32 -16.87
C LYS A 217 9.79 0.67 -17.67
N THR A 218 8.71 1.41 -17.91
CA THR A 218 7.64 0.99 -18.82
C THR A 218 8.23 0.49 -20.15
N GLY A 219 7.62 -0.52 -20.77
CA GLY A 219 8.13 -1.12 -22.01
C GLY A 219 9.31 -2.07 -21.85
N PHE A 220 9.83 -2.27 -20.63
CA PHE A 220 10.87 -3.25 -20.34
C PHE A 220 10.36 -4.30 -19.34
N THR A 221 10.76 -5.55 -19.54
CA THR A 221 10.42 -6.68 -18.68
C THR A 221 11.66 -7.11 -17.91
N ASN A 222 11.49 -7.38 -16.61
CA ASN A 222 12.57 -7.97 -15.81
C ASN A 222 12.81 -9.43 -16.23
N THR A 223 13.98 -9.71 -16.78
CA THR A 223 14.44 -11.05 -17.16
C THR A 223 15.48 -11.64 -16.22
N GLY A 224 15.90 -10.87 -15.21
CA GLY A 224 16.86 -11.30 -14.21
C GLY A 224 16.26 -12.29 -13.18
N SER A 225 17.16 -12.96 -12.46
CA SER A 225 16.83 -13.86 -11.35
C SER A 225 16.61 -13.10 -10.03
N SER A 226 15.97 -13.73 -9.04
CA SER A 226 15.70 -13.11 -7.73
C SER A 226 16.94 -12.41 -7.15
N GLY A 227 16.88 -11.07 -7.06
CA GLY A 227 17.93 -10.23 -6.52
C GLY A 227 18.73 -9.41 -7.54
N SER A 228 18.63 -9.71 -8.84
CA SER A 228 19.23 -8.91 -9.91
C SER A 228 18.16 -8.54 -10.92
N VAL A 229 17.80 -7.26 -10.99
CA VAL A 229 16.85 -6.76 -11.99
C VAL A 229 17.62 -6.50 -13.26
N VAL A 230 17.30 -7.25 -14.32
CA VAL A 230 17.83 -7.06 -15.67
C VAL A 230 16.67 -6.72 -16.56
N CYS A 231 16.72 -5.57 -17.21
CA CYS A 231 15.59 -5.02 -17.94
C CYS A 231 15.81 -5.16 -19.44
N GLN A 232 14.95 -5.93 -20.08
CA GLN A 232 15.00 -6.17 -21.52
C GLN A 232 13.73 -5.65 -22.17
N ASP A 233 13.84 -5.08 -23.37
CA ASP A 233 12.72 -4.56 -24.13
C ASP A 233 11.63 -5.63 -24.26
N THR A 234 10.43 -5.30 -23.80
CA THR A 234 9.28 -6.20 -23.74
C THR A 234 8.93 -6.74 -25.14
N CYS A 235 9.12 -5.98 -26.21
CA CYS A 235 8.85 -6.44 -27.57
C CYS A 235 9.78 -7.59 -28.02
N THR A 236 10.99 -7.69 -27.44
CA THR A 236 11.92 -8.80 -27.75
C THR A 236 11.56 -10.10 -27.04
N ILE A 237 10.62 -10.06 -26.09
CA ILE A 237 10.18 -11.20 -25.30
C ILE A 237 8.74 -11.52 -25.68
N ASN A 238 8.51 -12.66 -26.33
CA ASN A 238 7.17 -13.12 -26.73
C ASN A 238 6.36 -12.04 -27.49
N ASN A 239 7.01 -11.27 -28.37
CA ASN A 239 6.39 -10.17 -29.13
C ASN A 239 5.63 -9.16 -28.24
N GLY A 240 6.13 -8.90 -27.02
CA GLY A 240 5.49 -8.02 -26.04
C GLY A 240 4.08 -8.42 -25.61
N GLY A 241 3.68 -9.68 -25.84
CA GLY A 241 2.31 -10.14 -25.60
C GLY A 241 1.31 -9.66 -26.67
N CYS A 242 1.78 -9.10 -27.78
CA CYS A 242 0.93 -8.74 -28.90
C CYS A 242 0.32 -9.99 -29.57
N ASN A 243 -0.85 -9.79 -30.20
CA ASN A 243 -1.48 -10.82 -31.02
C ASN A 243 -0.49 -11.36 -32.09
N PRO A 244 -0.54 -12.64 -32.47
CA PRO A 244 0.37 -13.21 -33.48
C PRO A 244 0.35 -12.49 -34.84
N SER A 245 -0.78 -11.87 -35.20
CA SER A 245 -0.94 -11.05 -36.42
C SER A 245 -0.68 -9.56 -36.19
N ALA A 246 0.00 -9.22 -35.08
CA ALA A 246 0.44 -7.87 -34.76
C ALA A 246 1.96 -7.83 -34.59
N VAL A 247 2.55 -6.68 -34.91
CA VAL A 247 3.94 -6.37 -34.60
C VAL A 247 4.02 -5.54 -33.32
N CYS A 248 4.91 -5.92 -32.41
CA CYS A 248 5.29 -5.09 -31.28
C CYS A 248 6.38 -4.10 -31.70
N LYS A 249 6.23 -2.83 -31.34
CA LYS A 249 7.28 -1.81 -31.45
C LYS A 249 7.42 -1.06 -30.14
N HIS A 250 8.66 -0.84 -29.73
CA HIS A 250 8.96 0.05 -28.61
C HIS A 250 8.82 1.50 -29.06
N ASP A 251 7.87 2.22 -28.47
CA ASP A 251 7.68 3.64 -28.73
C ASP A 251 8.62 4.44 -27.82
N SER A 252 9.62 5.09 -28.39
CA SER A 252 10.61 5.88 -27.66
C SER A 252 10.04 7.12 -26.97
N SER A 253 8.88 7.63 -27.41
CA SER A 253 8.25 8.84 -26.86
C SER A 253 7.45 8.56 -25.59
N THR A 254 6.78 7.41 -25.54
CA THR A 254 6.01 6.95 -24.37
C THR A 254 6.78 5.92 -23.54
N ASN A 255 7.91 5.44 -24.05
CA ASN A 255 8.70 4.33 -23.54
C ASN A 255 7.81 3.11 -23.26
N ALA A 256 6.93 2.76 -24.20
CA ALA A 256 5.98 1.65 -24.04
C ALA A 256 6.06 0.67 -25.21
N ALA A 257 5.77 -0.60 -24.92
CA ALA A 257 5.56 -1.60 -25.95
C ALA A 257 4.17 -1.41 -26.59
N VAL A 258 4.15 -1.13 -27.89
CA VAL A 258 2.92 -0.84 -28.64
C VAL A 258 2.71 -1.91 -29.70
N CYS A 259 1.54 -2.55 -29.67
CA CYS A 259 1.13 -3.52 -30.69
C CYS A 259 0.43 -2.81 -31.86
N SER A 260 0.76 -3.16 -33.08
CA SER A 260 0.07 -2.69 -34.30
C SER A 260 -0.25 -3.88 -35.20
N CYS A 261 -1.46 -3.94 -35.76
CA CYS A 261 -1.81 -5.04 -36.66
C CYS A 261 -0.97 -5.02 -37.93
N ASN A 262 -0.58 -6.21 -38.40
CA ASN A 262 0.09 -6.37 -39.68
C ASN A 262 -0.84 -5.94 -40.83
N THR A 263 -0.25 -5.57 -41.97
CA THR A 263 -1.00 -5.25 -43.19
C THR A 263 -2.00 -6.36 -43.53
N GLY A 264 -3.24 -5.99 -43.84
CA GLY A 264 -4.34 -6.93 -44.07
C GLY A 264 -5.12 -7.35 -42.82
N TYR A 265 -4.72 -6.90 -41.63
CA TYR A 265 -5.45 -7.15 -40.38
C TYR A 265 -5.95 -5.84 -39.77
N THR A 266 -7.15 -5.89 -39.21
CA THR A 266 -7.78 -4.76 -38.50
C THR A 266 -7.88 -5.05 -37.01
N ASN A 267 -7.66 -4.03 -36.19
CA ASN A 267 -7.84 -4.14 -34.75
C ASN A 267 -9.33 -4.16 -34.41
N VAL A 268 -9.83 -5.30 -33.96
CA VAL A 268 -11.21 -5.50 -33.49
C VAL A 268 -11.31 -5.49 -31.95
N GLY A 269 -10.19 -5.26 -31.26
CA GLY A 269 -10.13 -5.20 -29.81
C GLY A 269 -10.68 -3.90 -29.22
N SER A 270 -11.01 -3.93 -27.94
CA SER A 270 -11.43 -2.75 -27.18
C SER A 270 -10.21 -1.89 -26.76
N VAL A 271 -10.46 -0.65 -26.31
CA VAL A 271 -9.42 0.29 -25.85
C VAL A 271 -8.44 -0.40 -24.88
N GLY A 272 -7.17 -0.47 -25.28
CA GLY A 272 -6.08 -1.09 -24.48
C GLY A 272 -5.78 -2.55 -24.80
N SER A 273 -6.50 -3.20 -25.72
CA SER A 273 -6.21 -4.57 -26.17
C SER A 273 -6.21 -4.62 -27.70
N VAL A 274 -5.05 -4.88 -28.31
CA VAL A 274 -4.95 -5.04 -29.77
C VAL A 274 -5.26 -6.47 -30.15
N VAL A 275 -6.40 -6.68 -30.81
CA VAL A 275 -6.81 -7.98 -31.36
C VAL A 275 -6.88 -7.84 -32.86
N CYS A 276 -5.92 -8.43 -33.55
CA CYS A 276 -5.85 -8.34 -35.00
C CYS A 276 -6.64 -9.48 -35.62
N GLN A 277 -7.68 -9.11 -36.36
CA GLN A 277 -8.49 -10.03 -37.14
C GLN A 277 -8.30 -9.71 -38.62
N ASP A 278 -8.29 -10.75 -39.44
CA ASP A 278 -8.23 -10.63 -40.89
C ASP A 278 -9.32 -9.68 -41.38
N THR A 279 -8.90 -8.64 -42.10
CA THR A 279 -9.79 -7.58 -42.59
C THR A 279 -10.86 -8.14 -43.54
N CYS A 280 -10.57 -9.18 -44.32
CA CYS A 280 -11.53 -9.82 -45.22
C CYS A 280 -12.65 -10.57 -44.49
N THR A 281 -12.47 -10.89 -43.21
CA THR A 281 -13.50 -11.57 -42.39
C THR A 281 -14.50 -10.63 -41.72
N ALA A 282 -14.15 -9.34 -41.60
CA ALA A 282 -15.06 -8.25 -41.26
C ALA A 282 -15.59 -7.63 -42.58
N PRO A 283 -16.80 -7.04 -42.62
CA PRO A 283 -17.72 -7.03 -43.78
C PRO A 283 -17.06 -7.02 -45.18
N ASN A 284 -16.60 -8.20 -45.66
CA ASN A 284 -15.87 -8.40 -46.92
C ASN A 284 -14.70 -7.42 -47.14
N GLY A 285 -13.96 -7.05 -46.09
CA GLY A 285 -12.85 -6.09 -46.14
C GLY A 285 -13.18 -4.70 -46.66
N GLY A 286 -14.47 -4.34 -46.71
CA GLY A 286 -14.93 -3.12 -47.36
C GLY A 286 -15.04 -3.21 -48.89
N CYS A 287 -14.87 -4.40 -49.47
CA CYS A 287 -15.08 -4.65 -50.90
C CYS A 287 -16.57 -4.71 -51.27
N ASP A 288 -16.90 -4.30 -52.50
CA ASP A 288 -18.22 -4.47 -53.11
C ASP A 288 -18.73 -5.93 -53.01
N PRO A 289 -20.04 -6.18 -52.84
CA PRO A 289 -20.60 -7.55 -52.79
C PRO A 289 -20.25 -8.46 -53.98
N HIS A 290 -19.96 -7.87 -55.14
CA HIS A 290 -19.54 -8.55 -56.36
C HIS A 290 -18.01 -8.55 -56.56
N ALA A 291 -17.23 -8.04 -55.60
CA ALA A 291 -15.79 -8.20 -55.49
C ALA A 291 -15.43 -9.03 -54.24
N PRO A 292 -15.01 -10.31 -54.36
CA PRO A 292 -14.46 -11.02 -53.21
C PRO A 292 -13.24 -10.29 -52.65
N CYS A 293 -13.20 -10.18 -51.33
CA CYS A 293 -12.00 -9.74 -50.62
C CYS A 293 -10.93 -10.84 -50.69
N THR A 294 -9.72 -10.46 -51.09
CA THR A 294 -8.56 -11.36 -51.13
C THR A 294 -7.33 -10.63 -50.59
N HIS A 295 -6.29 -11.38 -50.25
CA HIS A 295 -5.00 -10.80 -49.89
C HIS A 295 -4.03 -10.87 -51.07
N ASP A 296 -3.33 -9.77 -51.32
CA ASP A 296 -2.19 -9.76 -52.22
C ASP A 296 -1.09 -10.70 -51.67
N LYS A 297 -0.54 -11.57 -52.53
CA LYS A 297 0.42 -12.60 -52.11
C LYS A 297 1.76 -12.03 -51.63
N SER A 298 2.11 -10.82 -52.04
CA SER A 298 3.43 -10.22 -51.76
C SER A 298 3.40 -9.22 -50.60
N THR A 299 2.29 -8.49 -50.42
CA THR A 299 2.15 -7.42 -49.44
C THR A 299 1.14 -7.73 -48.34
N ASN A 300 0.36 -8.80 -48.50
CA ASN A 300 -0.79 -9.15 -47.66
C ASN A 300 -1.87 -8.05 -47.58
N ALA A 301 -1.82 -7.03 -48.45
CA ALA A 301 -2.81 -5.98 -48.53
C ALA A 301 -4.16 -6.54 -48.99
N VAL A 302 -5.25 -5.90 -48.53
CA VAL A 302 -6.60 -6.22 -48.99
C VAL A 302 -6.75 -5.81 -50.46
N VAL A 303 -7.20 -6.76 -51.29
CA VAL A 303 -7.47 -6.60 -52.71
C VAL A 303 -8.90 -7.01 -53.00
N CYS A 304 -9.63 -6.10 -53.65
CA CYS A 304 -10.98 -6.34 -54.14
C CYS A 304 -10.92 -6.45 -55.67
N THR A 305 -11.35 -7.58 -56.24
CA THR A 305 -11.40 -7.74 -57.70
C THR A 305 -12.79 -8.19 -58.12
N CYS A 306 -13.39 -7.53 -59.09
CA CYS A 306 -14.72 -7.90 -59.56
C CYS A 306 -14.76 -9.34 -60.09
N LYS A 307 -15.83 -10.07 -59.75
CA LYS A 307 -16.09 -11.42 -60.27
C LYS A 307 -16.21 -11.40 -61.79
N THR A 308 -15.91 -12.54 -62.43
CA THR A 308 -16.11 -12.74 -63.87
C THR A 308 -17.53 -12.36 -64.27
N GLY A 309 -17.65 -11.57 -65.34
CA GLY A 309 -18.93 -11.00 -65.74
C GLY A 309 -19.22 -9.63 -65.12
N TYR A 310 -18.30 -9.04 -64.35
CA TYR A 310 -18.43 -7.69 -63.80
C TYR A 310 -17.15 -6.85 -64.07
N THR A 311 -17.30 -5.57 -64.37
CA THR A 311 -16.19 -4.60 -64.54
C THR A 311 -16.13 -3.61 -63.38
N ASN A 312 -14.91 -3.26 -62.97
CA ASN A 312 -14.71 -2.22 -61.96
C ASN A 312 -15.01 -0.84 -62.58
N VAL A 313 -16.01 -0.14 -62.05
CA VAL A 313 -16.38 1.23 -62.42
C VAL A 313 -16.01 2.25 -61.34
N GLY A 314 -15.44 1.78 -60.22
CA GLY A 314 -14.93 2.60 -59.12
C GLY A 314 -13.46 2.98 -59.30
N SER A 315 -12.78 3.27 -58.17
CA SER A 315 -11.33 3.53 -58.15
C SER A 315 -10.55 2.29 -57.74
N ALA A 316 -9.21 2.32 -57.87
CA ALA A 316 -8.35 1.22 -57.44
C ALA A 316 -8.45 0.92 -55.92
N THR A 317 -8.81 1.91 -55.10
CA THR A 317 -8.95 1.78 -53.63
C THR A 317 -10.41 1.71 -53.17
N ASN A 318 -11.37 1.87 -54.07
CA ASN A 318 -12.80 1.76 -53.81
C ASN A 318 -13.47 1.10 -55.02
N VAL A 319 -13.37 -0.23 -55.06
CA VAL A 319 -13.82 -1.08 -56.16
C VAL A 319 -15.33 -1.19 -56.16
N VAL A 320 -15.96 -0.92 -57.30
CA VAL A 320 -17.42 -1.02 -57.52
C VAL A 320 -17.67 -1.84 -58.76
N CYS A 321 -18.45 -2.90 -58.69
CA CYS A 321 -18.53 -3.91 -59.75
C CYS A 321 -19.85 -3.85 -60.52
N LYS A 322 -19.79 -3.86 -61.86
CA LYS A 322 -20.96 -3.75 -62.76
C LYS A 322 -21.01 -4.86 -63.82
N ASP A 323 -22.15 -5.51 -64.01
CA ASP A 323 -22.33 -6.70 -64.88
C ASP A 323 -22.08 -6.43 -66.39
N THR A 324 -21.40 -7.35 -67.08
CA THR A 324 -20.99 -7.32 -68.50
C THR A 324 -21.84 -8.19 -69.43
N SER A 325 -22.78 -8.98 -68.92
CA SER A 325 -23.64 -9.88 -69.71
C SER A 325 -24.84 -9.19 -70.38
N ILE A 326 -24.94 -7.87 -70.23
CA ILE A 326 -25.93 -7.05 -70.90
C ILE A 326 -25.29 -6.47 -72.16
N PRO A 327 -25.55 -7.02 -73.38
CA PRO A 327 -24.94 -6.48 -74.59
C PRO A 327 -25.48 -5.08 -74.89
N ASP A 328 -24.55 -4.14 -75.06
CA ASP A 328 -24.80 -2.85 -75.70
C ASP A 328 -25.07 -3.10 -77.19
N ASN A 329 -26.35 -3.30 -77.54
CA ASN A 329 -26.78 -3.12 -78.93
C ASN A 329 -26.70 -1.63 -79.25
N GLY A 330 -25.72 -1.26 -80.06
CA GLY A 330 -25.37 0.09 -80.50
C GLY A 330 -26.42 0.82 -81.34
N GLY A 331 -27.62 0.96 -80.81
CA GLY A 331 -28.55 2.04 -81.06
C GLY A 331 -29.22 2.30 -79.71
N GLN A 332 -28.89 3.42 -79.06
CA GLN A 332 -29.21 3.75 -77.67
C GLN A 332 -30.48 3.04 -77.17
N ASN A 333 -30.29 1.92 -76.49
CA ASN A 333 -31.37 1.00 -76.16
C ASN A 333 -32.15 1.54 -74.96
N HIS A 334 -33.14 2.37 -75.25
CA HIS A 334 -34.04 3.02 -74.29
C HIS A 334 -35.15 2.10 -73.77
N ASN A 335 -35.07 0.79 -74.04
CA ASN A 335 -36.03 -0.23 -73.61
C ASN A 335 -35.70 -0.74 -72.20
N GLY A 336 -36.69 -0.74 -71.30
CA GLY A 336 -36.58 -1.18 -69.90
C GLY A 336 -36.70 -2.70 -69.72
N PRO A 337 -36.61 -3.22 -68.48
CA PRO A 337 -36.61 -4.65 -68.22
C PRO A 337 -37.91 -5.35 -68.65
N TYR A 338 -37.74 -6.56 -69.18
CA TYR A 338 -38.79 -7.45 -69.68
C TYR A 338 -39.66 -7.98 -68.52
N THR A 339 -41.00 -7.90 -68.61
CA THR A 339 -41.90 -8.45 -67.59
C THR A 339 -42.90 -9.43 -68.19
N HIS A 340 -42.93 -10.65 -67.69
CA HIS A 340 -44.02 -11.61 -67.92
C HIS A 340 -45.25 -11.21 -67.10
N GLY A 341 -46.36 -10.88 -67.77
CA GLY A 341 -47.67 -10.81 -67.13
C GLY A 341 -48.32 -12.20 -67.12
N ASN A 342 -48.96 -12.57 -66.01
CA ASN A 342 -49.78 -13.78 -65.94
C ASN A 342 -51.06 -13.58 -66.76
N GLY A 343 -51.16 -14.28 -67.90
CA GLY A 343 -52.39 -14.37 -68.71
C GLY A 343 -52.20 -14.03 -70.19
N ARG A 344 -52.22 -15.08 -71.04
CA ARG A 344 -52.43 -15.11 -72.51
C ARG A 344 -51.92 -13.92 -73.36
N SER A 345 -50.76 -14.14 -73.97
CA SER A 345 -50.30 -13.67 -75.29
C SER A 345 -50.43 -12.19 -75.71
N HIS A 346 -50.20 -11.24 -74.80
CA HIS A 346 -49.79 -9.89 -75.20
C HIS A 346 -48.44 -9.52 -74.58
N ARG A 347 -47.39 -9.48 -75.43
CA ARG A 347 -46.04 -9.03 -75.07
C ARG A 347 -46.02 -7.51 -75.13
N VAL A 348 -45.73 -6.82 -74.02
CA VAL A 348 -45.62 -5.36 -73.99
C VAL A 348 -44.21 -4.98 -73.56
N TRP A 349 -43.50 -4.29 -74.45
CA TRP A 349 -42.21 -3.67 -74.17
C TRP A 349 -42.43 -2.36 -73.39
N LYS A 350 -41.79 -2.20 -72.23
CA LYS A 350 -41.76 -0.93 -71.48
C LYS A 350 -40.46 -0.19 -71.78
N CYS A 351 -40.53 1.14 -71.92
CA CYS A 351 -39.34 1.98 -72.02
C CYS A 351 -38.69 2.20 -70.65
N LYS A 352 -37.39 2.49 -70.63
CA LYS A 352 -36.66 2.90 -69.42
C LYS A 352 -37.28 4.18 -68.87
N THR A 353 -37.19 4.39 -67.55
CA THR A 353 -37.58 5.64 -66.90
C THR A 353 -36.95 6.81 -67.65
N GLY A 354 -37.74 7.79 -68.10
CA GLY A 354 -37.28 8.88 -68.97
C GLY A 354 -37.67 8.77 -70.45
N TYR A 355 -38.11 7.60 -70.91
CA TYR A 355 -38.44 7.38 -72.32
C TYR A 355 -39.90 6.96 -72.48
N THR A 356 -40.57 7.45 -73.54
CA THR A 356 -41.97 7.16 -73.82
C THR A 356 -42.08 6.25 -75.04
N ASN A 357 -42.91 5.20 -74.93
CA ASN A 357 -43.18 4.32 -76.05
C ASN A 357 -44.18 5.00 -77.00
N ILE A 358 -43.73 5.33 -78.20
CA ILE A 358 -44.58 5.83 -79.29
C ILE A 358 -44.91 4.74 -80.32
N GLY A 359 -44.39 3.53 -80.12
CA GLY A 359 -44.62 2.37 -80.97
C GLY A 359 -45.93 1.66 -80.66
N THR A 360 -46.16 0.54 -81.36
CA THR A 360 -47.37 -0.27 -81.16
C THR A 360 -47.13 -1.37 -80.13
N HIS A 361 -48.19 -2.01 -79.64
CA HIS A 361 -48.08 -3.12 -78.67
C HIS A 361 -47.18 -4.28 -79.13
N ARG A 362 -46.89 -4.43 -80.43
CA ARG A 362 -46.01 -5.49 -80.95
C ARG A 362 -44.55 -5.05 -81.15
N ARG A 363 -44.26 -3.74 -81.10
CA ARG A 363 -42.92 -3.19 -81.32
C ARG A 363 -42.77 -1.85 -80.59
N ALA A 364 -42.02 -1.82 -79.48
CA ALA A 364 -41.74 -0.55 -78.80
C ALA A 364 -40.76 0.30 -79.59
N VAL A 365 -41.11 1.58 -79.71
CA VAL A 365 -40.22 2.63 -80.19
C VAL A 365 -40.12 3.62 -79.04
N CYS A 366 -39.05 3.52 -78.27
CA CYS A 366 -38.81 4.36 -77.11
C CYS A 366 -38.04 5.61 -77.53
N ILE A 367 -38.73 6.74 -77.53
CA ILE A 367 -38.10 8.04 -77.74
C ILE A 367 -37.96 8.78 -76.42
N ASP A 368 -36.98 9.68 -76.36
CA ASP A 368 -36.74 10.53 -75.21
C ASP A 368 -38.02 11.28 -74.86
N THR A 369 -38.53 11.10 -73.64
CA THR A 369 -39.77 11.75 -73.20
C THR A 369 -39.63 13.27 -73.26
N CYS A 370 -38.45 13.85 -73.05
CA CYS A 370 -38.20 15.28 -73.23
C CYS A 370 -38.35 15.75 -74.69
N THR A 371 -38.09 14.89 -75.67
CA THR A 371 -38.36 15.21 -77.09
C THR A 371 -39.84 15.10 -77.44
N ALA A 372 -40.60 14.29 -76.70
CA ALA A 372 -42.03 14.09 -76.88
C ALA A 372 -42.85 15.03 -75.98
N ARG A 373 -43.48 16.08 -76.55
CA ARG A 373 -44.30 17.06 -75.79
C ARG A 373 -43.55 17.69 -74.59
N ASN A 374 -42.25 17.98 -74.73
CA ASN A 374 -41.40 18.55 -73.67
C ASN A 374 -41.46 17.75 -72.36
N GLY A 375 -41.63 16.42 -72.43
CA GLY A 375 -41.72 15.54 -71.28
C GLY A 375 -42.85 15.79 -70.30
N GLY A 376 -43.91 16.50 -70.72
CA GLY A 376 -44.98 16.95 -69.84
C GLY A 376 -44.62 18.17 -68.98
N CYS A 377 -43.47 18.80 -69.24
CA CYS A 377 -43.04 20.01 -68.57
C CYS A 377 -43.77 21.24 -69.10
N ASP A 378 -43.99 22.24 -68.22
CA ASP A 378 -44.47 23.58 -68.59
C ASP A 378 -43.67 24.16 -69.79
N ARG A 379 -44.32 24.97 -70.64
CA ARG A 379 -43.67 25.58 -71.82
C ARG A 379 -42.43 26.43 -71.49
N ASN A 380 -42.41 27.00 -70.28
CA ASN A 380 -41.31 27.80 -69.75
C ASN A 380 -40.32 26.95 -68.93
N ALA A 381 -40.49 25.62 -68.90
CA ALA A 381 -39.52 24.65 -68.40
C ALA A 381 -38.72 24.00 -69.53
N ALA A 382 -37.44 23.80 -69.30
CA ALA A 382 -36.59 22.89 -70.05
C ALA A 382 -36.70 21.49 -69.46
N CYS A 383 -37.00 20.52 -70.32
CA CYS A 383 -36.98 19.12 -69.96
C CYS A 383 -35.56 18.56 -70.05
N THR A 384 -35.11 17.89 -68.99
CA THR A 384 -33.79 17.25 -68.89
C THR A 384 -33.91 15.90 -68.20
N HIS A 385 -32.90 15.04 -68.31
CA HIS A 385 -32.85 13.79 -67.57
C HIS A 385 -32.01 13.90 -66.30
N ASP A 386 -32.51 13.38 -65.19
CA ASP A 386 -31.70 13.20 -63.98
C ASP A 386 -30.53 12.25 -64.26
N LYS A 387 -29.31 12.66 -63.96
CA LYS A 387 -28.09 11.90 -64.32
C LYS A 387 -27.96 10.55 -63.59
N SER A 388 -28.67 10.36 -62.48
CA SER A 388 -28.55 9.16 -61.63
C SER A 388 -29.71 8.16 -61.78
N THR A 389 -30.91 8.66 -62.09
CA THR A 389 -32.15 7.86 -62.17
C THR A 389 -32.77 7.85 -63.56
N ASN A 390 -32.27 8.70 -64.48
CA ASN A 390 -32.77 8.94 -65.83
C ASN A 390 -34.24 9.41 -65.90
N ALA A 391 -34.84 9.78 -64.76
CA ALA A 391 -36.18 10.34 -64.71
C ALA A 391 -36.26 11.68 -65.46
N VAL A 392 -37.42 11.97 -66.03
CA VAL A 392 -37.71 13.28 -66.63
C VAL A 392 -37.73 14.33 -65.53
N VAL A 393 -36.90 15.35 -65.68
CA VAL A 393 -36.79 16.51 -64.79
C VAL A 393 -37.09 17.77 -65.57
N CYS A 394 -38.20 18.40 -65.21
CA CYS A 394 -38.60 19.70 -65.71
C CYS A 394 -37.92 20.80 -64.88
N THR A 395 -37.08 21.62 -65.50
CA THR A 395 -36.40 22.73 -64.83
C THR A 395 -36.79 24.03 -65.51
N CYS A 396 -37.28 25.03 -64.78
CA CYS A 396 -37.64 26.31 -65.39
C CYS A 396 -36.47 26.97 -66.11
N LYS A 397 -36.73 27.51 -67.30
CA LYS A 397 -35.75 28.25 -68.10
C LYS A 397 -35.32 29.51 -67.34
N ALA A 398 -34.11 30.01 -67.64
CA ALA A 398 -33.58 31.21 -67.02
C ALA A 398 -34.59 32.37 -67.14
N GLY A 399 -34.88 33.04 -66.00
CA GLY A 399 -35.93 34.05 -65.93
C GLY A 399 -37.33 33.51 -65.59
N PHE A 400 -37.51 32.21 -65.33
CA PHE A 400 -38.76 31.64 -64.79
C PHE A 400 -38.48 30.74 -63.56
N THR A 401 -39.41 30.67 -62.62
CA THR A 401 -39.31 29.91 -61.36
C THR A 401 -40.48 28.95 -61.22
N ASN A 402 -40.19 27.72 -60.78
CA ASN A 402 -41.22 26.69 -60.60
C ASN A 402 -42.09 27.05 -59.38
N VAL A 403 -43.40 27.17 -59.59
CA VAL A 403 -44.42 27.41 -58.57
C VAL A 403 -45.33 26.19 -58.35
N GLY A 404 -45.17 25.14 -59.15
CA GLY A 404 -45.87 23.86 -59.04
C GLY A 404 -45.16 22.86 -58.12
N SER A 405 -45.64 21.61 -58.08
CA SER A 405 -45.03 20.53 -57.30
C SER A 405 -43.87 19.86 -58.05
N ALA A 406 -43.02 19.10 -57.36
CA ALA A 406 -41.89 18.40 -57.98
C ALA A 406 -42.30 17.39 -59.07
N SER A 407 -43.56 16.93 -59.05
CA SER A 407 -44.16 16.02 -60.04
C SER A 407 -45.02 16.74 -61.09
N ASN A 408 -45.29 18.04 -60.93
CA ASN A 408 -46.06 18.85 -61.88
C ASN A 408 -45.51 20.28 -61.87
N VAL A 409 -44.46 20.50 -62.67
CA VAL A 409 -43.67 21.74 -62.74
C VAL A 409 -44.43 22.80 -63.52
N GLU A 410 -44.69 23.96 -62.90
CA GLU A 410 -45.37 25.14 -63.48
C GLU A 410 -44.43 26.35 -63.37
N CYS A 411 -44.03 26.97 -64.48
CA CYS A 411 -42.93 27.95 -64.52
C CYS A 411 -43.41 29.38 -64.79
N LYS A 412 -43.33 30.25 -63.76
CA LYS A 412 -43.72 31.67 -63.82
C LYS A 412 -42.54 32.63 -63.82
N ASP A 413 -42.68 33.79 -64.45
CA ASP A 413 -41.60 34.75 -64.68
C ASP A 413 -40.95 35.23 -63.36
N THR A 414 -39.63 35.07 -63.27
CA THR A 414 -38.78 35.37 -62.13
C THR A 414 -38.66 36.87 -61.86
N SER A 415 -38.97 37.74 -62.82
CA SER A 415 -39.08 39.19 -62.58
C SER A 415 -40.24 39.57 -61.66
N THR A 416 -41.22 38.68 -61.48
CA THR A 416 -42.30 38.85 -60.49
C THR A 416 -42.05 38.11 -59.17
N ILE A 417 -40.93 37.37 -59.05
CA ILE A 417 -40.68 36.43 -57.94
C ILE A 417 -39.31 36.64 -57.25
N ASN A 418 -38.43 37.52 -57.75
CA ASN A 418 -37.11 37.73 -57.15
C ASN A 418 -36.84 39.17 -56.68
N HIS A 419 -36.76 39.32 -55.35
CA HIS A 419 -35.77 40.21 -54.74
C HIS A 419 -34.89 39.45 -53.73
N GLY A 420 -33.85 38.78 -54.26
CA GLY A 420 -32.54 38.45 -53.65
C GLY A 420 -32.53 37.39 -52.52
N GLY A 421 -31.42 36.76 -52.15
CA GLY A 421 -29.99 36.92 -52.42
C GLY A 421 -29.25 35.84 -51.61
N HIS A 422 -28.13 35.37 -52.16
CA HIS A 422 -27.38 34.19 -51.76
C HIS A 422 -26.69 34.30 -50.38
N ASP A 423 -27.24 33.64 -49.36
CA ASP A 423 -26.50 33.29 -48.15
C ASP A 423 -26.49 31.74 -47.97
N PRO A 424 -25.31 31.07 -47.99
CA PRO A 424 -25.20 29.61 -47.86
C PRO A 424 -25.66 29.05 -46.50
N ASN A 425 -25.89 29.92 -45.51
CA ASN A 425 -26.44 29.59 -44.22
C ASN A 425 -27.95 29.87 -44.12
N ALA A 426 -28.62 30.32 -45.19
CA ALA A 426 -30.08 30.46 -45.28
C ALA A 426 -30.73 29.20 -45.88
N VAL A 427 -31.90 28.81 -45.34
CA VAL A 427 -32.76 27.75 -45.86
C VAL A 427 -34.18 28.28 -46.08
N PRO A 428 -34.85 27.93 -47.18
CA PRO A 428 -36.21 28.38 -47.43
C PRO A 428 -37.20 27.63 -46.51
N THR A 429 -38.17 28.36 -45.93
CA THR A 429 -39.23 27.77 -45.10
C THR A 429 -40.61 28.19 -45.61
N HIS A 430 -41.56 27.26 -45.64
CA HIS A 430 -42.96 27.54 -45.96
C HIS A 430 -43.73 27.88 -44.67
N GLY A 431 -44.16 29.13 -44.52
CA GLY A 431 -45.11 29.52 -43.48
C GLY A 431 -46.53 29.08 -43.87
N LYS A 432 -47.29 28.53 -42.93
CA LYS A 432 -48.74 28.31 -43.13
C LYS A 432 -49.42 29.69 -43.26
N GLY A 433 -49.79 30.08 -44.49
CA GLY A 433 -50.79 31.13 -44.71
C GLY A 433 -50.45 32.29 -45.64
N THR A 434 -49.25 32.43 -46.20
CA THR A 434 -48.97 33.48 -47.21
C THR A 434 -48.05 32.98 -48.33
N ASN A 435 -48.33 33.38 -49.57
CA ASN A 435 -47.60 32.98 -50.80
C ASN A 435 -46.20 33.64 -50.95
N GLY A 436 -45.48 33.89 -49.85
CA GLY A 436 -44.11 34.40 -49.85
C GLY A 436 -43.13 33.33 -49.33
N ARG A 437 -42.04 33.07 -50.06
CA ARG A 437 -40.94 32.21 -49.59
C ARG A 437 -40.15 32.96 -48.51
N VAL A 438 -40.34 32.58 -47.25
CA VAL A 438 -39.60 33.17 -46.12
C VAL A 438 -38.28 32.43 -45.94
N TRP A 439 -37.17 33.15 -46.04
CA TRP A 439 -35.83 32.58 -45.82
C TRP A 439 -35.47 32.64 -44.35
N LYS A 440 -35.13 31.47 -43.77
CA LYS A 440 -34.71 31.34 -42.38
C LYS A 440 -33.28 30.85 -42.31
N CYS A 441 -32.48 31.42 -41.43
CA CYS A 441 -31.11 30.95 -41.22
C CYS A 441 -31.08 29.58 -40.54
N LYS A 442 -30.07 28.77 -40.87
CA LYS A 442 -29.73 27.54 -40.13
C LYS A 442 -29.58 27.86 -38.64
N THR A 443 -29.90 26.90 -37.77
CA THR A 443 -29.72 27.03 -36.32
C THR A 443 -28.33 27.60 -36.02
N GLY A 444 -28.22 28.59 -35.13
CA GLY A 444 -26.96 29.24 -34.80
C GLY A 444 -26.57 30.46 -35.67
N TYR A 445 -27.34 30.77 -36.70
CA TYR A 445 -27.20 32.00 -37.49
C TYR A 445 -28.45 32.88 -37.34
N THR A 446 -28.27 34.20 -37.29
CA THR A 446 -29.35 35.17 -37.16
C THR A 446 -29.56 35.87 -38.49
N ASN A 447 -30.82 35.95 -38.91
CA ASN A 447 -31.17 36.70 -40.12
C ASN A 447 -31.18 38.20 -39.80
N ILE A 448 -30.30 38.95 -40.45
CA ILE A 448 -30.28 40.43 -40.41
C ILE A 448 -30.75 41.08 -41.71
N GLY A 449 -31.12 40.27 -42.70
CA GLY A 449 -31.72 40.73 -43.95
C GLY A 449 -33.23 40.94 -43.82
N THR A 450 -33.88 41.20 -44.95
CA THR A 450 -35.35 41.31 -45.02
C THR A 450 -36.00 39.93 -45.09
N HIS A 451 -37.32 39.85 -44.86
CA HIS A 451 -38.06 38.58 -44.86
C HIS A 451 -37.89 37.78 -46.17
N ASP A 452 -37.72 38.50 -47.28
CA ASP A 452 -37.57 37.94 -48.62
C ASP A 452 -36.11 37.73 -49.04
N ARG A 453 -35.14 38.27 -48.27
CA ARG A 453 -33.70 38.23 -48.57
C ARG A 453 -32.86 38.04 -47.30
N ALA A 454 -32.70 36.79 -46.87
CA ALA A 454 -31.98 36.47 -45.65
C ALA A 454 -30.47 36.69 -45.77
N VAL A 455 -29.90 37.38 -44.79
CA VAL A 455 -28.45 37.51 -44.57
C VAL A 455 -28.16 36.88 -43.22
N CYS A 456 -27.53 35.72 -43.24
CA CYS A 456 -27.34 34.82 -42.11
C CYS A 456 -25.93 34.92 -41.57
N ILE A 457 -25.78 35.82 -40.60
CA ILE A 457 -24.55 36.00 -39.85
C ILE A 457 -24.55 35.12 -38.61
N ASP A 458 -23.36 34.70 -38.18
CA ASP A 458 -23.19 33.97 -36.93
C ASP A 458 -23.89 34.72 -35.79
N THR A 459 -24.79 34.03 -35.08
CA THR A 459 -25.57 34.64 -33.99
C THR A 459 -24.63 35.20 -32.92
N CYS A 460 -23.47 34.59 -32.69
CA CYS A 460 -22.47 35.10 -31.76
C CYS A 460 -21.84 36.43 -32.20
N ALA A 461 -21.85 36.75 -33.50
CA ALA A 461 -21.34 38.02 -34.01
C ALA A 461 -22.28 39.20 -33.74
N ILE A 462 -23.56 38.93 -33.37
CA ILE A 462 -24.55 39.97 -33.09
C ILE A 462 -24.96 39.89 -31.63
N LYS A 463 -24.78 41.01 -30.90
CA LYS A 463 -25.18 41.14 -29.49
C LYS A 463 -24.74 39.92 -28.65
N ASN A 464 -23.55 39.36 -28.94
CA ASN A 464 -22.99 38.17 -28.27
C ASN A 464 -23.97 36.98 -28.24
N GLY A 465 -24.75 36.77 -29.32
CA GLY A 465 -25.73 35.69 -29.44
C GLY A 465 -26.83 35.67 -28.37
N GLY A 466 -27.11 36.82 -27.74
CA GLY A 466 -28.05 36.90 -26.62
C GLY A 466 -27.51 36.34 -25.31
N CYS A 467 -26.22 36.00 -25.25
CA CYS A 467 -25.54 35.58 -24.03
C CYS A 467 -25.42 36.76 -23.05
N HIS A 468 -25.43 36.44 -21.74
CA HIS A 468 -25.21 37.43 -20.68
C HIS A 468 -23.97 38.31 -20.94
N ARG A 469 -23.97 39.55 -20.45
CA ARG A 469 -22.84 40.51 -20.63
C ARG A 469 -21.49 39.98 -20.14
N HIS A 470 -21.49 39.03 -19.20
CA HIS A 470 -20.31 38.35 -18.66
C HIS A 470 -20.12 36.91 -19.20
N ALA A 471 -20.86 36.54 -20.24
CA ALA A 471 -20.67 35.30 -20.99
C ALA A 471 -19.99 35.56 -22.33
N VAL A 472 -19.38 34.52 -22.88
CA VAL A 472 -18.88 34.45 -24.25
C VAL A 472 -19.79 33.52 -25.02
N CYS A 473 -20.20 33.96 -26.20
CA CYS A 473 -20.92 33.13 -27.15
C CYS A 473 -19.95 32.27 -27.95
N LEU A 474 -20.19 30.96 -27.98
CA LEU A 474 -19.44 30.00 -28.77
C LEU A 474 -20.38 29.30 -29.76
N HIS A 475 -20.07 29.42 -31.04
CA HIS A 475 -20.77 28.70 -32.09
C HIS A 475 -20.03 27.40 -32.45
N ARG A 476 -20.65 26.25 -32.18
CA ARG A 476 -20.09 24.93 -32.49
C ARG A 476 -20.35 24.56 -33.95
N LYS A 477 -19.32 24.68 -34.80
CA LYS A 477 -19.42 24.46 -36.26
C LYS A 477 -19.99 23.09 -36.68
N SER A 478 -19.79 22.04 -35.88
CA SER A 478 -20.26 20.67 -36.20
C SER A 478 -21.74 20.43 -35.92
N THR A 479 -22.33 21.15 -34.95
CA THR A 479 -23.75 20.99 -34.57
C THR A 479 -24.58 22.24 -34.85
N HIS A 480 -23.93 23.31 -35.32
CA HIS A 480 -24.46 24.67 -35.43
C HIS A 480 -25.16 25.18 -34.17
N ALA A 481 -24.77 24.65 -33.01
CA ALA A 481 -25.32 25.07 -31.72
C ALA A 481 -24.61 26.33 -31.23
N VAL A 482 -25.39 27.31 -30.79
CA VAL A 482 -24.90 28.49 -30.09
C VAL A 482 -24.95 28.21 -28.60
N VAL A 483 -23.79 28.29 -27.95
CA VAL A 483 -23.63 27.99 -26.53
C VAL A 483 -23.04 29.20 -25.83
N CYS A 484 -23.70 29.67 -24.79
CA CYS A 484 -23.17 30.72 -23.91
C CYS A 484 -22.36 30.08 -22.79
N THR A 485 -21.13 30.57 -22.57
CA THR A 485 -20.28 30.15 -21.45
C THR A 485 -19.80 31.35 -20.67
N CYS A 486 -19.92 31.35 -19.35
CA CYS A 486 -19.44 32.47 -18.53
C CYS A 486 -17.93 32.68 -18.72
N ARG A 487 -17.51 33.96 -18.76
CA ARG A 487 -16.08 34.32 -18.73
C ARG A 487 -15.46 33.81 -17.42
N ASN A 488 -14.16 33.55 -17.45
CA ASN A 488 -13.39 33.25 -16.24
C ASN A 488 -13.71 34.31 -15.16
N GLY A 489 -13.95 33.87 -13.93
CA GLY A 489 -14.38 34.73 -12.83
C GLY A 489 -15.90 34.82 -12.64
N TYR A 490 -16.73 34.32 -13.55
CA TYR A 490 -18.20 34.36 -13.44
C TYR A 490 -18.82 32.95 -13.46
N THR A 491 -19.86 32.73 -12.66
CA THR A 491 -20.58 31.45 -12.59
C THR A 491 -21.97 31.57 -13.20
N ASN A 492 -22.42 30.50 -13.86
CA ASN A 492 -23.76 30.46 -14.43
C ASN A 492 -24.78 30.19 -13.32
N THR A 493 -25.56 31.20 -12.94
CA THR A 493 -26.69 31.10 -12.00
C THR A 493 -28.03 30.93 -12.70
N GLY A 494 -28.05 31.00 -14.04
CA GLY A 494 -29.22 30.81 -14.87
C GLY A 494 -29.46 29.34 -15.26
N SER A 495 -30.49 29.11 -16.07
CA SER A 495 -30.79 27.78 -16.62
C SER A 495 -29.92 27.47 -17.85
N ALA A 496 -29.84 26.19 -18.24
CA ALA A 496 -29.06 25.77 -19.41
C ALA A 496 -29.43 26.50 -20.71
N ASN A 497 -30.67 26.96 -20.84
CA ASN A 497 -31.18 27.69 -22.01
C ASN A 497 -31.13 29.23 -21.84
N ARG A 498 -30.82 29.74 -20.65
CA ARG A 498 -30.69 31.18 -20.36
C ARG A 498 -29.58 31.39 -19.34
N VAL A 499 -28.36 31.47 -19.85
CA VAL A 499 -27.14 31.66 -19.05
C VAL A 499 -27.15 33.05 -18.42
N VAL A 500 -27.03 33.11 -17.10
CA VAL A 500 -26.86 34.35 -16.32
C VAL A 500 -25.53 34.22 -15.60
N CYS A 501 -24.60 35.12 -15.88
CA CYS A 501 -23.25 35.03 -15.33
C CYS A 501 -23.09 36.06 -14.22
N GLU A 502 -23.21 35.60 -12.99
CA GLU A 502 -22.94 36.40 -11.80
C GLU A 502 -21.46 36.30 -11.42
N ASP A 503 -20.95 37.36 -10.81
CA ASP A 503 -19.58 37.37 -10.30
C ASP A 503 -19.42 36.21 -9.32
N SER A 504 -18.51 35.29 -9.65
CA SER A 504 -18.27 34.09 -8.84
C SER A 504 -17.90 34.46 -7.42
N CYS A 505 -17.19 35.56 -7.16
CA CYS A 505 -16.84 35.97 -5.81
C CYS A 505 -18.05 36.44 -4.99
N THR A 506 -19.09 36.95 -5.63
CA THR A 506 -20.34 37.33 -4.95
C THR A 506 -21.26 36.12 -4.73
N ALA A 507 -21.26 35.17 -5.67
CA ALA A 507 -22.03 33.94 -5.59
C ALA A 507 -21.26 32.85 -4.80
N ARG A 508 -21.68 32.57 -3.55
CA ARG A 508 -21.06 31.55 -2.67
C ARG A 508 -19.54 31.75 -2.44
N ASN A 509 -19.07 33.00 -2.40
CA ASN A 509 -17.66 33.35 -2.16
C ASN A 509 -16.69 32.67 -3.16
N GLY A 510 -17.08 32.47 -4.42
CA GLY A 510 -16.22 31.85 -5.44
C GLY A 510 -15.92 30.37 -5.22
N GLY A 511 -16.60 29.72 -4.28
CA GLY A 511 -16.21 28.39 -3.80
C GLY A 511 -15.00 28.40 -2.86
N CYS A 512 -14.53 29.58 -2.45
CA CYS A 512 -13.49 29.75 -1.43
C CYS A 512 -14.02 29.38 -0.04
N ASP A 513 -13.12 28.84 0.80
CA ASP A 513 -13.42 28.63 2.22
C ASP A 513 -13.92 29.93 2.90
N ARG A 514 -14.74 29.79 3.95
CA ARG A 514 -15.32 30.93 4.67
C ARG A 514 -14.27 31.93 5.21
N ASN A 515 -13.04 31.45 5.44
CA ASN A 515 -11.92 32.24 5.93
C ASN A 515 -10.92 32.64 4.83
N ALA A 516 -11.25 32.40 3.55
CA ALA A 516 -10.57 32.99 2.39
C ALA A 516 -11.51 33.97 1.68
N PRO A 517 -11.22 35.28 1.62
CA PRO A 517 -11.96 36.17 0.75
C PRO A 517 -11.67 35.78 -0.70
N CYS A 518 -12.71 35.74 -1.52
CA CYS A 518 -12.57 35.64 -2.95
C CYS A 518 -12.14 36.99 -3.54
N THR A 519 -11.15 36.96 -4.43
CA THR A 519 -10.70 38.12 -5.20
C THR A 519 -10.53 37.73 -6.67
N HIS A 520 -10.64 38.70 -7.59
CA HIS A 520 -10.33 38.48 -9.00
C HIS A 520 -8.83 38.61 -9.24
N GLY A 521 -8.21 37.59 -9.83
CA GLY A 521 -6.78 37.61 -10.14
C GLY A 521 -6.44 38.65 -11.20
N LYS A 522 -5.47 39.53 -10.90
CA LYS A 522 -5.08 40.67 -11.77
C LYS A 522 -4.65 40.29 -13.20
N LEU A 523 -4.23 39.04 -13.44
CA LEU A 523 -3.71 38.57 -14.75
C LEU A 523 -4.62 37.54 -15.43
N THR A 524 -5.45 36.82 -14.68
CA THR A 524 -6.27 35.71 -15.21
C THR A 524 -7.77 36.05 -15.26
N ASN A 525 -8.19 37.15 -14.62
CA ASN A 525 -9.60 37.48 -14.34
C ASN A 525 -10.38 36.29 -13.73
N GLY A 526 -9.70 35.34 -13.10
CA GLY A 526 -10.29 34.16 -12.47
C GLY A 526 -10.49 34.35 -10.96
N VAL A 527 -11.25 33.43 -10.36
CA VAL A 527 -11.48 33.34 -8.91
C VAL A 527 -10.18 32.99 -8.19
N VAL A 528 -9.73 33.83 -7.26
CA VAL A 528 -8.57 33.60 -6.40
C VAL A 528 -9.01 33.64 -4.94
N CYS A 529 -8.79 32.54 -4.24
CA CYS A 529 -9.06 32.40 -2.81
C CYS A 529 -7.75 32.57 -2.03
N THR A 530 -7.68 33.55 -1.12
CA THR A 530 -6.49 33.75 -0.27
C THR A 530 -6.92 33.74 1.18
N CYS A 531 -6.25 33.01 2.07
CA CYS A 531 -6.66 32.99 3.47
C CYS A 531 -6.50 34.36 4.13
N LYS A 532 -7.47 34.77 4.96
CA LYS A 532 -7.37 35.98 5.80
C LYS A 532 -6.14 35.87 6.71
N THR A 533 -5.54 37.01 7.06
CA THR A 533 -4.48 37.09 8.07
C THR A 533 -4.92 36.36 9.35
N GLY A 534 -4.10 35.44 9.85
CA GLY A 534 -4.48 34.55 10.95
C GLY A 534 -5.06 33.19 10.53
N TYR A 535 -5.04 32.85 9.23
CA TYR A 535 -5.45 31.54 8.71
C TYR A 535 -4.45 31.06 7.65
N THR A 536 -4.14 29.76 7.60
CA THR A 536 -3.26 29.16 6.58
C THR A 536 -4.02 28.17 5.70
N ASN A 537 -3.65 28.12 4.41
CA ASN A 537 -4.23 27.18 3.46
C ASN A 537 -3.68 25.77 3.73
N VAL A 538 -4.54 24.86 4.16
CA VAL A 538 -4.24 23.43 4.37
C VAL A 538 -4.83 22.54 3.27
N GLY A 539 -5.47 23.15 2.27
CA GLY A 539 -6.00 22.50 1.08
C GLY A 539 -5.02 22.51 -0.09
N SER A 540 -5.49 22.22 -1.30
CA SER A 540 -4.68 22.31 -2.52
C SER A 540 -4.74 23.71 -3.14
N ALA A 541 -3.89 23.99 -4.13
CA ALA A 541 -3.92 25.26 -4.87
C ALA A 541 -5.26 25.54 -5.59
N THR A 542 -6.04 24.49 -5.88
CA THR A 542 -7.35 24.58 -6.56
C THR A 542 -8.54 24.41 -5.61
N ASN A 543 -8.32 24.00 -4.37
CA ASN A 543 -9.33 23.81 -3.33
C ASN A 543 -8.82 24.35 -2.00
N VAL A 544 -8.86 25.69 -1.86
CA VAL A 544 -8.28 26.44 -0.74
C VAL A 544 -9.14 26.23 0.52
N LEU A 545 -8.53 25.66 1.56
CA LEU A 545 -9.14 25.41 2.87
C LEU A 545 -8.37 26.15 3.95
N CYS A 546 -8.97 27.19 4.54
CA CYS A 546 -8.28 28.07 5.47
C CYS A 546 -8.54 27.68 6.92
N LYS A 547 -7.49 27.24 7.61
CA LYS A 547 -7.53 26.94 9.06
C LYS A 547 -6.83 28.01 9.87
N ASP A 548 -7.41 28.33 11.02
CA ASP A 548 -6.93 29.37 11.93
C ASP A 548 -5.51 29.04 12.42
N THR A 549 -4.57 29.98 12.31
CA THR A 549 -3.19 29.79 12.79
C THR A 549 -3.12 29.63 14.31
N SER A 550 -4.13 30.07 15.07
CA SER A 550 -4.24 29.77 16.51
C SER A 550 -4.61 28.32 16.81
N THR A 551 -5.20 27.59 15.84
CA THR A 551 -5.40 26.13 15.94
C THR A 551 -4.17 25.32 15.52
N ILE A 552 -3.17 25.99 14.92
CA ILE A 552 -1.91 25.37 14.48
C ILE A 552 -0.80 25.64 15.51
N ASN A 553 -0.91 26.71 16.30
CA ASN A 553 -0.01 26.98 17.40
C ASN A 553 -0.77 27.18 18.72
N HIS A 554 -0.64 26.14 19.55
CA HIS A 554 -0.80 26.06 21.01
C HIS A 554 -2.05 25.38 21.54
N GLY A 555 -1.82 24.36 22.40
CA GLY A 555 -2.84 23.80 23.29
C GLY A 555 -2.98 22.28 23.32
N GLY A 556 -2.02 21.50 22.83
CA GLY A 556 -2.05 20.05 22.96
C GLY A 556 -0.93 19.41 22.18
N ARG A 557 0.33 19.61 22.63
CA ARG A 557 1.51 19.02 21.98
C ARG A 557 1.56 17.49 22.10
N ASP A 558 0.58 16.90 22.79
CA ASP A 558 0.42 15.48 22.92
C ASP A 558 -0.65 14.95 21.93
N ARG A 559 -0.18 14.19 20.93
CA ARG A 559 -1.03 13.51 19.93
C ARG A 559 -2.06 12.54 20.54
N ASN A 560 -1.93 12.26 21.84
CA ASN A 560 -2.81 11.37 22.59
C ASN A 560 -3.83 12.13 23.45
N ALA A 561 -3.92 13.46 23.36
CA ALA A 561 -4.99 14.25 23.98
C ALA A 561 -6.18 14.46 23.03
N VAL A 562 -7.40 14.47 23.58
CA VAL A 562 -8.66 14.80 22.90
C VAL A 562 -9.39 15.88 23.71
N SER A 563 -9.98 16.87 23.05
CA SER A 563 -10.82 17.86 23.72
C SER A 563 -12.29 17.46 23.65
N THR A 564 -13.00 17.59 24.76
CA THR A 564 -14.45 17.51 24.81
C THR A 564 -15.03 18.86 25.22
N HIS A 565 -16.21 19.20 24.67
CA HIS A 565 -16.96 20.36 25.13
C HIS A 565 -17.64 20.01 26.46
N GLY A 566 -17.32 20.76 27.52
CA GLY A 566 -18.07 20.68 28.77
C GLY A 566 -19.52 21.10 28.51
N LYS A 567 -20.49 20.32 29.00
CA LYS A 567 -21.90 20.72 28.92
C LYS A 567 -22.08 22.05 29.66
N GLY A 568 -22.34 23.12 28.93
CA GLY A 568 -22.79 24.41 29.48
C GLY A 568 -21.76 25.54 29.55
N THR A 569 -20.52 25.37 29.10
CA THR A 569 -19.56 26.48 28.98
C THR A 569 -18.75 26.39 27.68
N ASN A 570 -18.30 27.53 27.13
CA ASN A 570 -17.41 27.58 25.97
C ASN A 570 -15.97 27.12 26.28
N ALA A 571 -15.71 26.59 27.50
CA ALA A 571 -14.42 26.04 27.89
C ALA A 571 -14.29 24.57 27.43
N ARG A 572 -13.18 24.25 26.77
CA ARG A 572 -12.85 22.87 26.35
C ARG A 572 -12.03 22.18 27.43
N VAL A 573 -12.48 20.99 27.83
CA VAL A 573 -11.74 20.13 28.78
C VAL A 573 -10.90 19.15 27.98
N TRP A 574 -9.60 19.07 28.27
CA TRP A 574 -8.68 18.14 27.61
C TRP A 574 -8.56 16.83 28.38
N GLN A 575 -8.83 15.72 27.71
CA GLN A 575 -8.74 14.37 28.26
C GLN A 575 -7.79 13.53 27.41
N CYS A 576 -7.06 12.62 28.03
CA CYS A 576 -6.20 11.70 27.28
C CYS A 576 -7.01 10.57 26.66
N LYS A 577 -6.58 10.10 25.48
CA LYS A 577 -7.09 8.86 24.88
C LYS A 577 -6.94 7.71 25.88
N THR A 578 -7.83 6.73 25.78
CA THR A 578 -7.80 5.52 26.63
C THR A 578 -6.39 4.94 26.65
N GLY A 579 -5.87 4.55 27.82
CA GLY A 579 -4.51 4.01 27.99
C GLY A 579 -3.39 5.04 28.13
N TYR A 580 -3.72 6.33 28.13
CA TYR A 580 -2.80 7.42 28.51
C TYR A 580 -3.36 8.16 29.71
N THR A 581 -2.48 8.62 30.60
CA THR A 581 -2.86 9.36 31.81
C THR A 581 -2.45 10.82 31.67
N ASN A 582 -3.37 11.74 32.02
CA ASN A 582 -3.06 13.16 32.02
C ASN A 582 -2.23 13.50 33.26
N VAL A 583 -1.01 13.97 33.05
CA VAL A 583 -0.13 14.50 34.11
C VAL A 583 0.06 16.02 34.01
N GLY A 584 -0.67 16.67 33.11
CA GLY A 584 -0.71 18.13 32.93
C GLY A 584 -1.87 18.78 33.67
N THR A 585 -2.10 20.07 33.39
CA THR A 585 -3.20 20.86 33.96
C THR A 585 -4.49 20.71 33.14
N HIS A 586 -5.63 21.14 33.68
CA HIS A 586 -6.94 21.02 33.02
C HIS A 586 -7.00 21.70 31.63
N ASP A 587 -6.25 22.79 31.46
CA ASP A 587 -6.15 23.57 30.23
C ASP A 587 -4.98 23.13 29.32
N ARG A 588 -4.13 22.20 29.79
CA ARG A 588 -2.95 21.72 29.07
C ARG A 588 -2.63 20.26 29.40
N ALA A 589 -3.36 19.35 28.75
CA ALA A 589 -3.16 17.92 28.93
C ALA A 589 -1.79 17.45 28.41
N VAL A 590 -1.10 16.65 29.23
CA VAL A 590 0.13 15.93 28.88
C VAL A 590 -0.18 14.45 29.09
N CYS A 591 -0.28 13.70 28.00
CA CYS A 591 -0.81 12.34 27.97
C CYS A 591 0.31 11.32 27.83
N ILE A 592 0.87 10.95 28.97
CA ILE A 592 1.90 9.92 29.01
C ILE A 592 1.28 8.53 29.03
N ASP A 593 1.94 7.58 28.37
CA ASP A 593 1.48 6.20 28.29
C ASP A 593 1.36 5.63 29.71
N THR A 594 0.19 5.13 30.07
CA THR A 594 -0.08 4.62 31.41
C THR A 594 0.88 3.48 31.78
N CYS A 595 1.41 2.72 30.83
CA CYS A 595 2.44 1.70 31.08
C CYS A 595 3.77 2.27 31.59
N THR A 596 4.07 3.54 31.31
CA THR A 596 5.31 4.21 31.77
C THR A 596 5.24 4.66 33.23
N ILE A 597 4.03 4.80 33.79
CA ILE A 597 3.81 5.14 35.19
C ILE A 597 3.46 3.86 35.95
N LYS A 598 4.27 3.47 36.96
CA LYS A 598 3.98 2.33 37.84
C LYS A 598 3.57 1.04 37.08
N ASN A 599 4.19 0.78 35.92
CA ASN A 599 3.89 -0.37 35.05
C ASN A 599 2.38 -0.50 34.71
N GLY A 600 1.67 0.61 34.55
CA GLY A 600 0.22 0.64 34.27
C GLY A 600 -0.66 -0.05 35.31
N GLY A 601 -0.18 -0.23 36.54
CA GLY A 601 -0.87 -0.98 37.59
C GLY A 601 -0.76 -2.51 37.46
N CYS A 602 0.09 -3.01 36.56
CA CYS A 602 0.35 -4.42 36.39
C CYS A 602 1.16 -5.02 37.55
N HIS A 603 0.92 -6.30 37.85
CA HIS A 603 1.68 -7.07 38.85
C HIS A 603 3.19 -7.01 38.61
N ARG A 604 4.02 -7.13 39.65
CA ARG A 604 5.49 -6.98 39.56
C ARG A 604 6.17 -7.93 38.56
N HIS A 605 5.59 -9.12 38.34
CA HIS A 605 6.05 -10.11 37.36
C HIS A 605 5.26 -10.06 36.03
N ALA A 606 4.49 -9.01 35.80
CA ALA A 606 3.80 -8.72 34.56
C ALA A 606 4.46 -7.56 33.81
N VAL A 607 4.35 -7.58 32.49
CA VAL A 607 4.66 -6.46 31.61
C VAL A 607 3.36 -5.76 31.20
N CYS A 608 3.37 -4.44 31.25
CA CYS A 608 2.30 -3.63 30.71
C CYS A 608 2.45 -3.49 29.19
N LEU A 609 1.38 -3.76 28.46
CA LEU A 609 1.35 -3.71 27.00
C LEU A 609 0.30 -2.71 26.52
N HIS A 610 0.73 -1.78 25.68
CA HIS A 610 -0.13 -0.78 25.06
C HIS A 610 -0.43 -1.13 23.60
N ARG A 611 -1.72 -1.33 23.25
CA ARG A 611 -2.13 -1.61 21.87
C ARG A 611 -2.19 -0.32 21.05
N LYS A 612 -1.29 -0.18 20.07
CA LYS A 612 -1.15 1.01 19.21
C LYS A 612 -2.45 1.46 18.50
N TRP A 613 -3.37 0.55 18.20
CA TRP A 613 -4.60 0.85 17.41
C TRP A 613 -5.86 1.09 18.25
N THR A 614 -6.01 0.40 19.37
CA THR A 614 -7.17 0.56 20.27
C THR A 614 -6.85 1.44 21.48
N HIS A 615 -5.57 1.79 21.64
CA HIS A 615 -4.97 2.42 22.82
C HIS A 615 -5.29 1.71 24.15
N ALA A 616 -5.75 0.46 24.11
CA ALA A 616 -6.05 -0.30 25.31
C ALA A 616 -4.75 -0.74 26.01
N VAL A 617 -4.72 -0.59 27.33
CA VAL A 617 -3.66 -1.09 28.21
C VAL A 617 -4.09 -2.42 28.81
N PHE A 618 -3.20 -3.41 28.78
CA PHE A 618 -3.42 -4.69 29.45
C PHE A 618 -2.09 -5.24 29.98
N CYS A 619 -2.19 -6.10 30.99
CA CYS A 619 -1.04 -6.72 31.64
C CYS A 619 -0.85 -8.14 31.12
N ALA A 620 0.39 -8.55 30.87
CA ALA A 620 0.73 -9.93 30.52
C ALA A 620 1.86 -10.42 31.43
N CYS A 621 1.80 -11.65 31.91
CA CYS A 621 2.88 -12.20 32.72
C CYS A 621 4.18 -12.36 31.92
N ARG A 622 5.32 -12.11 32.55
CA ARG A 622 6.65 -12.35 31.95
C ARG A 622 6.86 -13.86 31.74
N SER A 623 7.74 -14.21 30.81
CA SER A 623 8.13 -15.61 30.56
C SER A 623 8.51 -16.32 31.86
N GLY A 624 7.96 -17.50 32.09
CA GLY A 624 8.10 -18.22 33.36
C GLY A 624 6.99 -17.99 34.38
N TYR A 625 6.09 -17.02 34.17
CA TYR A 625 4.99 -16.73 35.10
C TYR A 625 3.62 -16.90 34.42
N THR A 626 2.66 -17.48 35.14
CA THR A 626 1.30 -17.71 34.66
C THR A 626 0.31 -16.80 35.38
N ASN A 627 -0.73 -16.35 34.68
CA ASN A 627 -1.74 -15.50 35.27
C ASN A 627 -2.74 -16.33 36.07
N THR A 628 -2.71 -16.21 37.39
CA THR A 628 -3.67 -16.83 38.32
C THR A 628 -4.82 -15.90 38.68
N GLY A 629 -4.76 -14.64 38.26
CA GLY A 629 -5.77 -13.61 38.50
C GLY A 629 -6.87 -13.52 37.42
N SER A 630 -7.70 -12.49 37.52
CA SER A 630 -8.78 -12.22 36.54
C SER A 630 -8.28 -11.37 35.36
N ALA A 631 -9.03 -11.33 34.26
CA ALA A 631 -8.67 -10.54 33.07
C ALA A 631 -8.51 -9.02 33.34
N LYS A 632 -9.12 -8.50 34.41
CA LYS A 632 -8.99 -7.08 34.83
C LYS A 632 -7.92 -6.84 35.90
N ARG A 633 -7.46 -7.90 36.59
CA ARG A 633 -6.45 -7.83 37.66
C ARG A 633 -5.55 -9.04 37.56
N VAL A 634 -4.50 -8.90 36.75
CA VAL A 634 -3.51 -9.93 36.46
C VAL A 634 -2.63 -10.15 37.68
N VAL A 635 -2.49 -11.41 38.11
CA VAL A 635 -1.58 -11.84 39.19
C VAL A 635 -0.68 -12.90 38.59
N CYS A 636 0.63 -12.66 38.62
CA CYS A 636 1.59 -13.54 37.96
C CYS A 636 2.33 -14.35 39.01
N GLU A 637 2.05 -15.65 39.05
CA GLU A 637 2.72 -16.63 39.89
C GLU A 637 3.72 -17.44 39.07
N ASP A 638 4.75 -17.94 39.72
CA ASP A 638 5.77 -18.77 39.08
C ASP A 638 5.11 -20.01 38.49
N THR A 639 5.29 -20.22 37.19
CA THR A 639 4.61 -21.27 36.43
C THR A 639 5.04 -22.65 36.88
N CYS A 640 6.28 -22.85 37.32
CA CYS A 640 6.72 -24.13 37.84
C CYS A 640 6.08 -24.45 39.19
N THR A 641 5.85 -23.44 40.03
CA THR A 641 5.10 -23.64 41.28
C THR A 641 3.60 -23.85 41.03
N ALA A 642 3.04 -23.16 40.04
CA ALA A 642 1.63 -23.25 39.66
C ALA A 642 1.40 -24.44 38.70
N ARG A 643 0.93 -25.58 39.22
CA ARG A 643 0.61 -26.80 38.44
C ARG A 643 1.82 -27.42 37.71
N ASN A 644 3.02 -27.37 38.31
CA ASN A 644 4.25 -27.97 37.76
C ASN A 644 4.58 -27.48 36.34
N GLY A 645 4.23 -26.24 36.01
CA GLY A 645 4.43 -25.65 34.68
C GLY A 645 3.74 -26.36 33.52
N GLY A 646 2.73 -27.18 33.80
CA GLY A 646 2.09 -28.04 32.80
C GLY A 646 2.93 -29.27 32.42
N CYS A 647 4.05 -29.52 33.10
CA CYS A 647 4.84 -30.73 32.94
C CYS A 647 4.07 -31.96 33.45
N ASP A 648 4.30 -33.10 32.79
CA ASP A 648 3.77 -34.40 33.24
C ASP A 648 4.10 -34.67 34.72
N ARG A 649 3.27 -35.44 35.43
CA ARG A 649 3.48 -35.76 36.86
C ARG A 649 4.83 -36.45 37.13
N SER A 650 5.34 -37.18 36.13
CA SER A 650 6.64 -37.84 36.15
C SER A 650 7.79 -36.96 35.61
N GLY A 651 7.51 -35.69 35.32
CA GLY A 651 8.48 -34.65 34.98
C GLY A 651 8.71 -33.64 36.09
N THR A 652 9.84 -32.95 36.03
CA THR A 652 10.25 -31.82 36.86
C THR A 652 10.24 -30.55 36.03
N CYS A 653 9.63 -29.51 36.57
CA CYS A 653 9.64 -28.18 35.98
C CYS A 653 10.84 -27.37 36.47
N THR A 654 11.58 -26.77 35.56
CA THR A 654 12.68 -25.84 35.85
C THR A 654 12.60 -24.61 34.96
N HIS A 655 13.29 -23.53 35.35
CA HIS A 655 13.44 -22.33 34.52
C HIS A 655 14.76 -22.39 33.76
N ASP A 656 14.71 -22.10 32.46
CA ASP A 656 15.91 -21.86 31.67
C ASP A 656 16.66 -20.62 32.20
N ARG A 657 17.98 -20.74 32.37
CA ARG A 657 18.81 -19.72 33.05
C ARG A 657 18.96 -18.43 32.24
N SER A 658 18.72 -18.47 30.93
CA SER A 658 18.93 -17.34 30.01
C SER A 658 17.64 -16.64 29.60
N THR A 659 16.53 -17.38 29.51
CA THR A 659 15.25 -16.90 28.99
C THR A 659 14.12 -16.91 30.04
N ASN A 660 14.38 -17.50 31.21
CA ASN A 660 13.41 -17.79 32.27
C ASN A 660 12.18 -18.61 31.80
N ALA A 661 12.28 -19.22 30.61
CA ALA A 661 11.23 -20.06 30.05
C ALA A 661 11.06 -21.34 30.87
N VAL A 662 9.84 -21.87 30.91
CA VAL A 662 9.51 -23.12 31.59
C VAL A 662 10.05 -24.29 30.78
N VAL A 663 10.84 -25.15 31.42
CA VAL A 663 11.42 -26.36 30.84
C VAL A 663 10.96 -27.56 31.65
N CYS A 664 10.44 -28.57 30.97
CA CYS A 664 10.04 -29.84 31.58
C CYS A 664 11.12 -30.90 31.30
N THR A 665 11.62 -31.55 32.33
CA THR A 665 12.57 -32.67 32.21
C THR A 665 12.01 -33.92 32.88
N CYS A 666 12.25 -35.11 32.33
CA CYS A 666 11.76 -36.33 32.96
C CYS A 666 12.59 -36.70 34.19
N LYS A 667 11.92 -37.17 35.25
CA LYS A 667 12.58 -37.74 36.44
C LYS A 667 13.37 -38.99 36.04
N ALA A 668 14.43 -39.30 36.79
CA ALA A 668 15.25 -40.49 36.57
C ALA A 668 14.38 -41.77 36.51
N GLY A 669 14.62 -42.62 35.51
CA GLY A 669 13.81 -43.82 35.24
C GLY A 669 12.65 -43.63 34.25
N TYR A 670 12.37 -42.40 33.81
CA TYR A 670 11.38 -42.08 32.78
C TYR A 670 12.03 -41.43 31.57
N THR A 671 11.56 -41.78 30.37
CA THR A 671 12.05 -41.22 29.11
C THR A 671 10.99 -40.35 28.45
N ASN A 672 11.41 -39.24 27.83
CA ASN A 672 10.50 -38.40 27.06
C ASN A 672 10.11 -39.13 25.76
N VAL A 673 8.83 -39.46 25.63
CA VAL A 673 8.24 -40.07 24.42
C VAL A 673 7.41 -39.07 23.61
N GLY A 674 7.37 -37.81 24.03
CA GLY A 674 6.74 -36.70 23.33
C GLY A 674 7.72 -35.95 22.41
N SER A 675 7.31 -34.79 21.90
CA SER A 675 8.19 -33.91 21.12
C SER A 675 9.07 -33.04 22.03
N ALA A 676 10.06 -32.34 21.45
CA ALA A 676 10.91 -31.39 22.18
C ALA A 676 10.11 -30.26 22.87
N THR A 677 8.89 -29.97 22.40
CA THR A 677 8.01 -28.91 22.91
C THR A 677 6.84 -29.42 23.76
N ASN A 678 6.62 -30.74 23.82
CA ASN A 678 5.54 -31.34 24.61
C ASN A 678 6.07 -32.61 25.29
N VAL A 679 6.74 -32.42 26.43
CA VAL A 679 7.49 -33.46 27.15
C VAL A 679 6.52 -34.39 27.88
N LEU A 680 6.46 -35.65 27.42
CA LEU A 680 5.63 -36.70 28.01
C LEU A 680 6.53 -37.81 28.55
N CYS A 681 6.56 -37.98 29.86
CA CYS A 681 7.49 -38.90 30.53
C CYS A 681 6.85 -40.28 30.74
N LYS A 682 7.39 -41.31 30.08
CA LYS A 682 6.95 -42.71 30.27
C LYS A 682 8.01 -43.56 30.94
N ASP A 683 7.54 -44.52 31.74
CA ASP A 683 8.39 -45.43 32.50
C ASP A 683 9.19 -46.32 31.55
N THR A 684 10.51 -46.25 31.69
CA THR A 684 11.47 -46.95 30.82
C THR A 684 11.35 -48.48 30.95
N SER A 685 10.81 -48.99 32.07
CA SER A 685 10.59 -50.43 32.30
C SER A 685 9.48 -51.03 31.43
N THR A 686 8.56 -50.20 30.91
CA THR A 686 7.41 -50.65 30.12
C THR A 686 7.61 -50.54 28.61
N MET A 687 8.68 -49.87 28.15
CA MET A 687 8.91 -49.61 26.73
C MET A 687 9.54 -50.77 25.94
N ASN A 688 9.74 -51.94 26.55
CA ASN A 688 10.32 -53.13 25.91
C ASN A 688 9.32 -54.29 25.74
N HIS A 689 8.15 -54.02 25.12
CA HIS A 689 7.17 -55.06 24.77
C HIS A 689 6.86 -55.21 23.27
N CYS A 690 7.63 -54.59 22.39
CA CYS A 690 7.50 -54.79 20.94
C CYS A 690 8.62 -55.67 20.37
N GLY A 691 8.47 -57.01 20.47
CA GLY A 691 9.35 -57.95 19.75
C GLY A 691 9.36 -59.39 20.28
N ARG A 692 8.23 -60.11 20.30
CA ARG A 692 8.24 -61.57 20.56
C ARG A 692 8.48 -62.34 19.25
N ASP A 693 9.70 -62.83 19.04
CA ASP A 693 9.91 -64.08 18.30
C ASP A 693 9.82 -65.23 19.31
N ARG A 694 8.89 -66.18 19.11
CA ARG A 694 8.64 -67.30 20.05
C ARG A 694 9.83 -68.27 20.17
N ASN A 695 10.77 -68.19 19.24
CA ASN A 695 11.95 -69.05 19.17
C ASN A 695 13.23 -68.39 19.70
N ALA A 696 13.12 -67.22 20.36
CA ALA A 696 14.22 -66.54 21.04
C ALA A 696 14.09 -66.57 22.59
N VAL A 697 15.21 -66.49 23.29
CA VAL A 697 15.35 -66.39 24.75
C VAL A 697 16.24 -65.20 25.09
N SER A 698 15.92 -64.46 26.17
CA SER A 698 16.69 -63.28 26.59
C SER A 698 17.51 -63.52 27.86
N THR A 699 18.74 -63.01 27.91
CA THR A 699 19.54 -62.88 29.13
C THR A 699 19.75 -61.40 29.49
N HIS A 700 19.89 -61.11 30.79
CA HIS A 700 20.02 -59.74 31.30
C HIS A 700 21.48 -59.40 31.59
N ASP A 701 22.02 -58.37 30.93
CA ASP A 701 23.36 -57.86 31.21
C ASP A 701 23.28 -56.82 32.35
N LYS A 702 23.99 -57.10 33.45
CA LYS A 702 23.97 -56.26 34.67
C LYS A 702 24.86 -55.02 34.57
N GLY A 703 25.71 -54.89 33.56
CA GLY A 703 26.59 -53.72 33.39
C GLY A 703 25.95 -52.56 32.62
N THR A 704 25.03 -52.85 31.71
CA THR A 704 24.39 -51.85 30.80
C THR A 704 22.88 -51.74 30.97
N ASN A 705 22.28 -52.56 31.85
CA ASN A 705 20.82 -52.72 32.02
C ASN A 705 20.08 -53.07 30.71
N ALA A 706 20.77 -53.66 29.73
CA ALA A 706 20.18 -54.12 28.48
C ALA A 706 19.87 -55.63 28.51
N ARG A 707 18.80 -56.05 27.81
CA ARG A 707 18.51 -57.47 27.55
C ARG A 707 19.05 -57.90 26.19
N VAL A 708 19.79 -59.00 26.15
CA VAL A 708 20.36 -59.60 24.93
C VAL A 708 19.54 -60.83 24.53
N TRP A 709 19.26 -61.02 23.23
CA TRP A 709 18.38 -62.09 22.73
C TRP A 709 19.14 -63.12 21.89
N GLN A 710 18.91 -64.42 22.14
CA GLN A 710 19.50 -65.55 21.42
C GLN A 710 18.44 -66.54 20.92
N CYS A 711 18.65 -67.15 19.75
CA CYS A 711 17.74 -68.14 19.17
C CYS A 711 17.93 -69.53 19.77
N LYS A 712 16.85 -70.30 19.91
CA LYS A 712 16.87 -71.71 20.32
C LYS A 712 17.56 -72.59 19.27
N THR A 713 18.15 -73.71 19.70
CA THR A 713 18.89 -74.66 18.86
C THR A 713 18.06 -75.13 17.65
N GLY A 714 18.66 -75.13 16.45
CA GLY A 714 17.98 -75.45 15.19
C GLY A 714 17.42 -74.23 14.42
N TYR A 715 17.58 -73.02 14.96
CA TYR A 715 17.25 -71.76 14.31
C TYR A 715 18.47 -70.82 14.30
N THR A 716 18.67 -70.09 13.21
CA THR A 716 19.76 -69.12 13.08
C THR A 716 19.22 -67.70 13.32
N ASN A 717 19.92 -66.90 14.15
CA ASN A 717 19.57 -65.49 14.34
C ASN A 717 20.01 -64.68 13.13
N VAL A 718 19.06 -64.05 12.45
CA VAL A 718 19.29 -63.18 11.29
C VAL A 718 18.98 -61.70 11.62
N GLY A 719 18.74 -61.38 12.90
CA GLY A 719 18.52 -60.03 13.43
C GLY A 719 19.74 -59.44 14.15
N THR A 720 19.52 -58.42 14.99
CA THR A 720 20.60 -57.78 15.79
C THR A 720 20.60 -58.31 17.23
N GLN A 721 21.66 -58.06 18.00
CA GLN A 721 21.80 -58.55 19.39
C GLN A 721 20.71 -58.04 20.36
N TYR A 722 20.05 -56.92 20.03
CA TYR A 722 18.95 -56.34 20.80
C TYR A 722 17.56 -56.63 20.20
N ARG A 723 17.50 -57.29 19.02
CA ARG A 723 16.25 -57.67 18.34
C ARG A 723 16.49 -58.93 17.49
N ALA A 724 16.31 -60.10 18.10
CA ALA A 724 16.54 -61.39 17.46
C ALA A 724 15.39 -61.81 16.51
N VAL A 725 15.75 -62.47 15.40
CA VAL A 725 14.81 -63.06 14.42
C VAL A 725 15.34 -64.45 14.05
N CYS A 726 14.57 -65.52 14.29
CA CYS A 726 15.05 -66.90 14.24
C CYS A 726 14.41 -67.70 13.07
N LYS A 727 15.19 -68.16 12.07
CA LYS A 727 14.70 -68.94 10.90
C LYS A 727 15.27 -70.37 10.84
N GLY A 728 14.50 -71.35 10.33
CA GLY A 728 14.85 -72.78 10.22
C GLY A 728 15.19 -73.27 8.79
N THR A 729 15.89 -74.40 8.66
CA THR A 729 16.53 -74.89 7.41
C THR A 729 15.77 -76.08 6.76
N LYS A 730 15.13 -75.89 5.58
CA LYS A 730 14.80 -76.93 4.54
C LYS A 730 14.07 -76.33 3.28
N MET A 731 14.48 -76.72 2.05
CA MET A 731 13.86 -76.43 0.72
C MET A 731 12.67 -77.41 0.44
N ILE A 732 11.60 -77.20 -0.36
CA ILE A 732 11.39 -76.76 -1.78
C ILE A 732 9.88 -76.34 -1.97
N LEU A 733 9.59 -75.52 -3.02
CA LEU A 733 8.31 -75.25 -3.75
C LEU A 733 7.37 -74.10 -3.31
N ALA A 734 7.34 -73.07 -4.16
CA ALA A 734 6.25 -72.13 -4.46
C ALA A 734 5.67 -71.22 -3.35
N ARG A 735 6.31 -70.06 -3.13
CA ARG A 735 5.70 -68.71 -3.03
C ARG A 735 6.82 -67.70 -2.68
N SER A 736 7.28 -66.92 -3.66
CA SER A 736 8.30 -65.89 -3.44
C SER A 736 7.67 -64.64 -2.80
N THR A 737 8.08 -64.34 -1.56
CA THR A 737 7.76 -63.10 -0.84
C THR A 737 8.83 -62.05 -1.07
N MET A 738 8.41 -60.78 -1.17
CA MET A 738 9.13 -59.53 -1.54
C MET A 738 10.49 -59.22 -0.89
N GLU A 739 11.03 -60.04 0.02
CA GLU A 739 12.25 -59.66 0.78
C GLU A 739 13.56 -59.99 0.03
N ASP A 740 13.57 -60.99 -0.86
CA ASP A 740 14.79 -61.32 -1.63
C ASP A 740 15.05 -60.36 -2.81
N ALA A 741 14.07 -59.54 -3.21
CA ALA A 741 14.19 -58.58 -4.31
C ALA A 741 14.87 -57.25 -3.91
N ILE A 742 14.90 -56.92 -2.62
CA ILE A 742 15.47 -55.65 -2.14
C ILE A 742 16.99 -55.77 -1.88
N GLY A 743 17.47 -56.96 -1.48
CA GLY A 743 18.90 -57.23 -1.32
C GLY A 743 19.69 -57.17 -2.63
N MET A 744 19.10 -57.64 -3.74
CA MET A 744 19.73 -57.56 -5.06
C MET A 744 19.67 -56.15 -5.68
N LEU A 745 18.73 -55.29 -5.23
CA LEU A 745 18.59 -53.92 -5.74
C LEU A 745 19.69 -52.97 -5.21
N PHE A 746 20.15 -53.17 -3.96
CA PHE A 746 21.24 -52.37 -3.40
C PHE A 746 22.62 -52.75 -3.99
N ALA A 747 22.82 -54.01 -4.38
CA ALA A 747 24.03 -54.43 -5.09
C ALA A 747 24.10 -53.92 -6.55
N CYS A 748 22.96 -53.58 -7.15
CA CYS A 748 22.87 -53.11 -8.53
C CYS A 748 23.09 -51.59 -8.69
N ILE A 749 22.96 -50.81 -7.62
CA ILE A 749 23.15 -49.34 -7.65
C ILE A 749 24.64 -48.94 -7.49
N ALA A 750 25.51 -49.86 -7.06
CA ALA A 750 26.94 -49.58 -6.82
C ALA A 750 27.87 -49.80 -8.03
N ASN A 751 27.41 -50.45 -9.12
CA ASN A 751 28.26 -50.71 -10.29
C ASN A 751 27.59 -50.26 -11.60
N ARG A 752 28.19 -49.26 -12.26
CA ARG A 752 27.85 -48.91 -13.65
C ARG A 752 28.26 -50.07 -14.54
N HIS A 753 27.29 -50.71 -15.19
CA HIS A 753 27.32 -51.40 -16.49
C HIS A 753 26.37 -52.60 -16.45
N MET A 754 25.16 -52.46 -16.99
CA MET A 754 24.52 -53.35 -17.98
C MET A 754 23.00 -53.11 -18.10
N ARG A 755 22.50 -53.33 -19.31
CA ARG A 755 21.13 -53.09 -19.80
C ARG A 755 20.17 -54.20 -19.32
N TRP A 756 18.87 -53.87 -19.28
CA TRP A 756 17.65 -54.69 -19.54
C TRP A 756 16.51 -54.46 -18.52
N CYS A 757 15.28 -54.31 -19.05
CA CYS A 757 14.03 -53.87 -18.40
C CYS A 757 13.19 -55.02 -17.80
N ALA A 758 12.36 -54.74 -16.76
CA ALA A 758 10.91 -55.10 -16.57
C ALA A 758 10.47 -55.03 -15.06
N PRO A 759 9.17 -55.03 -14.69
CA PRO A 759 8.25 -53.88 -14.66
C PRO A 759 7.67 -53.52 -13.26
N ALA A 760 7.17 -52.28 -13.16
CA ALA A 760 6.89 -51.51 -11.94
C ALA A 760 5.53 -51.71 -11.24
N ASP A 761 4.96 -52.93 -11.22
CA ASP A 761 3.59 -53.15 -10.70
C ASP A 761 3.53 -53.64 -9.23
N MET A 762 4.67 -54.00 -8.64
CA MET A 762 4.72 -54.55 -7.27
C MET A 762 4.84 -53.48 -6.17
N VAL A 763 5.31 -52.28 -6.50
CA VAL A 763 5.60 -51.19 -5.53
C VAL A 763 4.34 -50.41 -5.13
N ILE A 764 3.32 -50.37 -6.00
CA ILE A 764 2.13 -49.53 -5.80
C ILE A 764 1.18 -50.13 -4.75
N ARG A 765 1.15 -51.46 -4.56
CA ARG A 765 0.23 -52.10 -3.61
C ARG A 765 0.65 -51.92 -2.15
N THR A 766 1.94 -51.76 -1.86
CA THR A 766 2.46 -51.66 -0.48
C THR A 766 2.29 -50.26 0.12
N LEU A 767 2.25 -49.21 -0.71
CA LEU A 767 2.07 -47.82 -0.28
C LEU A 767 0.62 -47.48 0.11
N VAL A 768 -0.38 -48.19 -0.42
CA VAL A 768 -1.81 -47.94 -0.13
C VAL A 768 -2.21 -48.46 1.25
N GLN A 769 -1.55 -49.49 1.79
CA GLN A 769 -1.87 -50.04 3.11
C GLN A 769 -1.33 -49.21 4.28
N LEU A 770 -0.24 -48.44 4.08
CA LEU A 770 0.32 -47.57 5.13
C LEU A 770 -0.49 -46.29 5.36
N THR A 771 -1.24 -45.80 4.36
CA THR A 771 -2.08 -44.61 4.52
C THR A 771 -3.39 -44.84 5.30
N ALA A 772 -3.79 -46.10 5.53
CA ALA A 772 -5.04 -46.43 6.23
C ALA A 772 -4.89 -46.50 7.77
N LEU A 773 -3.67 -46.49 8.31
CA LEU A 773 -3.42 -46.65 9.76
C LEU A 773 -3.15 -45.34 10.53
N CYS A 774 -2.92 -44.21 9.85
CA CYS A 774 -2.69 -42.91 10.50
C CYS A 774 -3.97 -42.08 10.77
N ALA A 775 -5.17 -42.59 10.48
CA ALA A 775 -6.42 -41.81 10.56
C ALA A 775 -7.16 -41.90 11.92
N LYS A 776 -6.54 -42.37 13.01
CA LYS A 776 -7.21 -42.55 14.31
C LYS A 776 -6.39 -42.13 15.54
N ILE A 777 -5.84 -40.92 15.61
CA ILE A 777 -5.43 -40.29 16.89
C ILE A 777 -5.62 -38.75 16.78
N PRO A 778 -6.29 -38.08 17.74
CA PRO A 778 -6.45 -36.62 17.74
C PRO A 778 -5.27 -35.91 18.41
N ALA A 779 -4.75 -34.83 17.82
CA ALA A 779 -3.73 -33.95 18.43
C ALA A 779 -3.93 -32.45 18.05
N PRO A 780 -3.45 -31.49 18.88
CA PRO A 780 -3.81 -30.06 18.87
C PRO A 780 -2.98 -29.17 17.90
N PRO A 781 -3.35 -27.88 17.72
CA PRO A 781 -2.87 -27.03 16.63
C PRO A 781 -1.50 -26.38 16.94
N ALA A 782 -0.41 -26.96 16.43
CA ALA A 782 0.92 -26.31 16.38
C ALA A 782 1.89 -26.96 15.36
N MET A 783 1.40 -27.57 14.28
CA MET A 783 2.24 -28.35 13.34
C MET A 783 1.95 -28.03 11.87
N GLU A 784 1.70 -26.76 11.54
CA GLU A 784 1.50 -26.31 10.15
C GLU A 784 2.74 -25.59 9.57
N ASP A 785 3.58 -24.97 10.42
CA ASP A 785 4.74 -24.21 9.96
C ASP A 785 6.00 -25.05 9.69
N ALA A 786 6.13 -26.24 10.29
CA ALA A 786 7.30 -27.12 10.08
C ALA A 786 7.26 -27.88 8.73
N ILE A 787 6.07 -28.06 8.14
CA ILE A 787 5.89 -28.76 6.86
C ILE A 787 6.15 -27.83 5.66
N GLN A 788 5.97 -26.52 5.83
CA GLN A 788 6.27 -25.51 4.79
C GLN A 788 7.78 -25.27 4.62
N MET A 789 8.59 -25.44 5.67
CA MET A 789 10.05 -25.27 5.57
C MET A 789 10.77 -26.45 4.89
N LEU A 790 10.22 -27.68 4.93
CA LEU A 790 10.84 -28.85 4.30
C LEU A 790 10.57 -28.97 2.79
N LEU A 791 9.59 -28.24 2.26
CA LEU A 791 9.22 -28.26 0.83
C LEU A 791 9.97 -27.24 -0.03
N ALA A 792 10.77 -26.35 0.59
CA ALA A 792 11.50 -25.29 -0.12
C ALA A 792 12.93 -25.68 -0.57
N SER A 793 13.43 -26.88 -0.23
CA SER A 793 14.86 -27.23 -0.37
C SER A 793 15.18 -28.32 -1.40
N ILE A 794 14.26 -28.72 -2.29
CA ILE A 794 14.52 -29.72 -3.34
C ILE A 794 14.36 -29.09 -4.73
N THR A 795 15.46 -28.63 -5.33
CA THR A 795 15.53 -28.23 -6.74
C THR A 795 16.43 -29.17 -7.52
N ASN A 796 15.85 -30.15 -8.24
CA ASN A 796 16.56 -30.86 -9.30
C ASN A 796 15.66 -31.05 -10.53
N GLN A 797 16.14 -30.57 -11.67
CA GLN A 797 15.42 -30.42 -12.95
C GLN A 797 15.08 -31.77 -13.63
N GLN A 798 15.69 -32.88 -13.20
CA GLN A 798 15.51 -34.20 -13.81
C GLN A 798 14.25 -34.97 -13.33
N MET A 799 13.52 -34.49 -12.31
CA MET A 799 12.25 -35.10 -11.88
C MET A 799 10.99 -34.54 -12.58
N ARG A 800 11.08 -33.45 -13.36
CA ARG A 800 9.90 -32.91 -14.07
C ARG A 800 9.49 -33.74 -15.29
N ASN A 801 10.43 -34.40 -15.96
CA ASN A 801 10.12 -35.15 -17.18
C ASN A 801 9.57 -36.56 -16.92
N VAL A 802 9.81 -37.13 -15.72
CA VAL A 802 9.21 -38.41 -15.32
C VAL A 802 7.80 -38.21 -14.75
N LEU A 803 7.51 -37.05 -14.13
CA LEU A 803 6.21 -36.78 -13.49
C LEU A 803 5.09 -36.40 -14.48
N CYS A 804 5.41 -35.97 -15.71
CA CYS A 804 4.40 -35.67 -16.73
C CYS A 804 3.74 -36.90 -17.37
N LYS A 805 4.22 -38.13 -17.13
CA LYS A 805 3.64 -39.36 -17.70
C LYS A 805 2.83 -40.23 -16.73
N VAL A 806 2.78 -39.87 -15.44
CA VAL A 806 2.08 -40.67 -14.40
C VAL A 806 0.83 -39.98 -13.83
N THR A 807 0.53 -38.74 -14.26
CA THR A 807 -0.66 -37.99 -13.80
C THR A 807 -1.90 -38.14 -14.68
N SER A 808 -2.12 -39.29 -15.34
CA SER A 808 -3.38 -39.57 -16.06
C SER A 808 -4.30 -40.61 -15.40
N THR A 809 -3.94 -41.19 -14.25
CA THR A 809 -4.71 -42.33 -13.69
C THR A 809 -4.90 -42.36 -12.16
N ILE A 810 -4.92 -41.21 -11.48
CA ILE A 810 -5.36 -41.16 -10.07
C ILE A 810 -6.43 -40.08 -9.88
N LYS A 811 -7.69 -40.51 -9.74
CA LYS A 811 -8.83 -39.70 -9.29
C LYS A 811 -8.62 -39.30 -7.82
N HIS A 812 -7.94 -38.19 -7.55
CA HIS A 812 -8.09 -37.46 -6.30
C HIS A 812 -8.86 -36.16 -6.51
N ARG A 813 -9.87 -36.00 -5.64
CA ARG A 813 -10.79 -34.87 -5.54
C ARG A 813 -9.99 -33.58 -5.36
N ARG A 814 -9.97 -32.71 -6.37
CA ARG A 814 -9.52 -31.32 -6.20
C ARG A 814 -10.47 -30.64 -5.20
N HIS A 815 -9.93 -30.14 -4.11
CA HIS A 815 -10.63 -29.16 -3.28
C HIS A 815 -10.30 -27.77 -3.79
N ASP A 816 -11.33 -26.96 -4.01
CA ASP A 816 -11.19 -25.55 -4.36
C ASP A 816 -10.60 -24.78 -3.15
N PRO A 817 -9.50 -24.02 -3.28
CA PRO A 817 -8.85 -23.30 -2.17
C PRO A 817 -9.73 -22.20 -1.56
N ASN A 818 -10.84 -21.84 -2.23
CA ASN A 818 -11.83 -20.89 -1.74
C ASN A 818 -13.04 -21.57 -1.08
N ALA A 819 -13.03 -22.89 -0.88
CA ALA A 819 -14.05 -23.65 -0.14
C ALA A 819 -13.62 -23.99 1.30
N VAL A 820 -14.56 -23.94 2.25
CA VAL A 820 -14.40 -24.23 3.68
C VAL A 820 -15.43 -25.30 4.08
N ALA A 821 -15.03 -26.28 4.89
CA ALA A 821 -15.94 -27.30 5.41
C ALA A 821 -16.63 -26.81 6.70
N THR A 822 -17.96 -26.86 6.72
CA THR A 822 -18.79 -26.52 7.88
C THR A 822 -19.68 -27.70 8.28
N HIS A 823 -19.73 -28.01 9.57
CA HIS A 823 -20.53 -29.11 10.11
C HIS A 823 -22.00 -28.67 10.31
N ASP A 824 -22.95 -29.32 9.63
CA ASP A 824 -24.38 -29.05 9.77
C ASP A 824 -24.99 -29.99 10.82
N LYS A 825 -25.48 -29.40 11.92
CA LYS A 825 -26.06 -30.15 13.05
C LYS A 825 -27.37 -30.86 12.72
N GLY A 826 -28.02 -30.54 11.59
CA GLY A 826 -29.28 -31.18 11.18
C GLY A 826 -29.13 -32.46 10.33
N ARG A 827 -27.94 -32.75 9.78
CA ARG A 827 -27.75 -33.84 8.81
C ARG A 827 -26.56 -34.77 9.07
N ASN A 828 -25.86 -34.61 10.20
CA ASN A 828 -24.67 -35.41 10.57
C ASN A 828 -23.66 -35.56 9.40
N GLY A 829 -23.31 -34.44 8.75
CA GLY A 829 -22.40 -34.41 7.61
C GLY A 829 -21.67 -33.06 7.44
N TRP A 830 -20.51 -33.11 6.76
CA TRP A 830 -19.70 -31.93 6.45
C TRP A 830 -20.09 -31.33 5.10
N LEU A 831 -20.60 -30.09 5.10
CA LEU A 831 -20.91 -29.33 3.87
C LEU A 831 -19.71 -28.46 3.48
N LYS A 832 -19.36 -28.40 2.19
CA LYS A 832 -18.33 -27.46 1.69
C LYS A 832 -19.00 -26.18 1.21
N LYS A 833 -18.70 -25.05 1.85
CA LYS A 833 -19.21 -23.72 1.47
C LYS A 833 -18.06 -22.83 0.99
N CYS A 834 -18.32 -21.96 0.02
CA CYS A 834 -17.33 -20.99 -0.43
C CYS A 834 -17.13 -19.86 0.61
N LYS A 835 -15.90 -19.33 0.68
CA LYS A 835 -15.58 -18.12 1.44
C LYS A 835 -16.45 -16.96 0.95
N THR A 836 -16.71 -15.99 1.85
CA THR A 836 -17.45 -14.76 1.52
C THR A 836 -16.85 -14.11 0.26
N GLY A 837 -17.68 -13.62 -0.66
CA GLY A 837 -17.21 -13.05 -1.94
C GLY A 837 -16.99 -14.05 -3.08
N TYR A 838 -17.16 -15.36 -2.84
CA TYR A 838 -17.18 -16.39 -3.87
C TYR A 838 -18.53 -17.13 -3.88
N THR A 839 -19.01 -17.45 -5.08
CA THR A 839 -20.26 -18.20 -5.29
C THR A 839 -19.94 -19.65 -5.61
N ASN A 840 -20.59 -20.58 -4.90
CA ASN A 840 -20.51 -22.00 -5.23
C ASN A 840 -21.30 -22.26 -6.50
N ILE A 841 -20.63 -22.73 -7.55
CA ILE A 841 -21.23 -23.16 -8.82
C ILE A 841 -21.16 -24.69 -9.00
N GLY A 842 -20.68 -25.42 -7.98
CA GLY A 842 -20.64 -26.88 -7.92
C GLY A 842 -21.73 -27.46 -7.01
N THR A 843 -21.56 -28.72 -6.57
CA THR A 843 -22.49 -29.40 -5.64
C THR A 843 -22.04 -29.24 -4.19
N ASP A 844 -22.92 -29.50 -3.21
CA ASP A 844 -22.60 -29.36 -1.77
C ASP A 844 -21.44 -30.27 -1.30
N GLU A 845 -21.19 -31.39 -2.00
CA GLU A 845 -20.08 -32.30 -1.74
C GLU A 845 -18.79 -31.95 -2.53
N ARG A 846 -18.93 -31.18 -3.61
CA ARG A 846 -17.85 -30.69 -4.49
C ARG A 846 -18.08 -29.21 -4.82
N ALA A 847 -17.83 -28.35 -3.82
CA ALA A 847 -17.89 -26.92 -4.00
C ALA A 847 -16.83 -26.44 -5.03
N VAL A 848 -17.29 -25.65 -6.00
CA VAL A 848 -16.45 -24.94 -6.97
C VAL A 848 -16.73 -23.46 -6.77
N CYS A 849 -15.75 -22.72 -6.27
CA CYS A 849 -15.92 -21.37 -5.74
C CYS A 849 -15.35 -20.35 -6.72
N LYS A 850 -16.25 -19.69 -7.45
CA LYS A 850 -15.88 -18.66 -8.44
C LYS A 850 -16.18 -17.27 -7.88
N ASP A 851 -15.35 -16.29 -8.25
CA ASP A 851 -15.51 -14.91 -7.79
C ASP A 851 -16.93 -14.42 -8.09
N SER A 852 -17.64 -13.95 -7.07
CA SER A 852 -19.02 -13.51 -7.19
C SER A 852 -19.19 -12.37 -8.19
N CYS A 853 -18.22 -11.46 -8.35
CA CYS A 853 -18.30 -10.40 -9.37
C CYS A 853 -18.23 -10.97 -10.81
N SER A 854 -17.61 -12.14 -10.99
CA SER A 854 -17.55 -12.83 -12.28
C SER A 854 -18.84 -13.62 -12.60
N ILE A 855 -19.79 -13.70 -11.67
CA ILE A 855 -21.05 -14.43 -11.81
C ILE A 855 -22.22 -13.47 -11.55
N LYS A 856 -23.01 -13.16 -12.58
CA LYS A 856 -24.15 -12.22 -12.50
C LYS A 856 -23.79 -10.87 -11.84
N ASN A 857 -22.59 -10.33 -12.13
CA ASN A 857 -22.09 -9.05 -11.59
C ASN A 857 -22.15 -8.96 -10.05
N GLY A 858 -21.97 -10.09 -9.33
CA GLY A 858 -22.05 -10.13 -7.86
C GLY A 858 -23.42 -9.77 -7.28
N GLY A 859 -24.48 -9.78 -8.09
CA GLY A 859 -25.81 -9.28 -7.70
C GLY A 859 -25.96 -7.76 -7.77
N CYS A 860 -24.97 -7.03 -8.29
CA CYS A 860 -25.03 -5.59 -8.49
C CYS A 860 -25.99 -5.22 -9.64
N HIS A 861 -26.63 -4.05 -9.53
CA HIS A 861 -27.48 -3.47 -10.59
C HIS A 861 -26.71 -3.38 -11.94
N PRO A 862 -27.35 -3.54 -13.12
CA PRO A 862 -26.66 -3.53 -14.42
C PRO A 862 -25.84 -2.25 -14.72
N SER A 863 -26.30 -1.12 -14.18
CA SER A 863 -25.61 0.18 -14.25
C SER A 863 -24.60 0.42 -13.11
N ALA A 864 -24.25 -0.62 -12.35
CA ALA A 864 -23.21 -0.62 -11.32
C ALA A 864 -22.05 -1.57 -11.69
N VAL A 865 -20.84 -1.23 -11.25
CA VAL A 865 -19.64 -2.05 -11.35
C VAL A 865 -19.46 -2.82 -10.05
N CYS A 866 -19.26 -4.13 -10.15
CA CYS A 866 -18.92 -4.98 -9.02
C CYS A 866 -17.41 -4.96 -8.76
N THR A 867 -17.00 -4.80 -7.52
CA THR A 867 -15.59 -4.84 -7.10
C THR A 867 -15.41 -5.78 -5.90
N HIS A 868 -14.54 -6.76 -6.04
CA HIS A 868 -14.18 -7.69 -4.98
C HIS A 868 -12.92 -7.19 -4.23
N ARG A 869 -13.06 -6.90 -2.93
CA ARG A 869 -11.95 -6.44 -2.08
C ARG A 869 -11.14 -7.62 -1.53
N LYS A 870 -9.94 -7.86 -2.06
CA LYS A 870 -9.09 -9.02 -1.75
C LYS A 870 -8.75 -9.22 -0.27
N LEU A 871 -8.66 -8.16 0.53
CA LEU A 871 -8.31 -8.27 1.97
C LEU A 871 -9.50 -8.63 2.87
N THR A 872 -10.70 -8.15 2.54
CA THR A 872 -11.92 -8.37 3.35
C THR A 872 -12.87 -9.39 2.72
N HIS A 873 -12.57 -9.85 1.51
CA HIS A 873 -13.40 -10.71 0.67
C HIS A 873 -14.83 -10.19 0.49
N ALA A 874 -14.99 -8.86 0.51
CA ALA A 874 -16.28 -8.19 0.39
C ALA A 874 -16.56 -7.83 -1.06
N VAL A 875 -17.80 -8.06 -1.50
CA VAL A 875 -18.32 -7.63 -2.80
C VAL A 875 -18.97 -6.27 -2.64
N VAL A 876 -18.53 -5.28 -3.41
CA VAL A 876 -19.01 -3.90 -3.35
C VAL A 876 -19.53 -3.49 -4.73
N CYS A 877 -20.73 -2.91 -4.78
CA CYS A 877 -21.35 -2.38 -6.00
C CYS A 877 -21.22 -0.85 -6.04
N VAL A 878 -20.73 -0.29 -7.15
CA VAL A 878 -20.59 1.18 -7.31
C VAL A 878 -21.24 1.61 -8.63
N CYS A 879 -22.07 2.65 -8.62
CA CYS A 879 -22.72 3.14 -9.84
C CYS A 879 -21.69 3.65 -10.88
N LYS A 880 -21.93 3.35 -12.16
CA LYS A 880 -21.16 3.89 -13.28
C LYS A 880 -21.33 5.42 -13.35
N THR A 881 -20.35 6.12 -13.90
CA THR A 881 -20.40 7.57 -14.14
C THR A 881 -21.66 7.96 -14.93
N GLY A 882 -22.39 8.97 -14.44
CA GLY A 882 -23.70 9.38 -14.98
C GLY A 882 -24.93 8.71 -14.32
N TYR A 883 -24.72 7.89 -13.29
CA TYR A 883 -25.80 7.28 -12.51
C TYR A 883 -25.61 7.52 -11.01
N THR A 884 -26.70 7.76 -10.28
CA THR A 884 -26.69 7.98 -8.83
C THR A 884 -27.33 6.79 -8.11
N ASN A 885 -26.74 6.37 -6.98
CA ASN A 885 -27.34 5.33 -6.15
C ASN A 885 -28.57 5.89 -5.42
N VAL A 886 -29.74 5.35 -5.73
CA VAL A 886 -31.02 5.68 -5.08
C VAL A 886 -31.51 4.56 -4.15
N GLY A 887 -30.71 3.51 -3.95
CA GLY A 887 -30.99 2.38 -3.06
C GLY A 887 -30.28 2.47 -1.70
N SER A 888 -30.43 1.45 -0.86
CA SER A 888 -29.76 1.36 0.44
C SER A 888 -28.29 0.92 0.29
N ALA A 889 -27.49 1.07 1.36
CA ALA A 889 -26.08 0.67 1.38
C ALA A 889 -25.83 -0.83 1.07
N THR A 890 -26.85 -1.68 1.25
CA THR A 890 -26.80 -3.13 0.99
C THR A 890 -27.48 -3.54 -0.32
N LYS A 891 -28.20 -2.63 -0.99
CA LYS A 891 -28.90 -2.89 -2.25
C LYS A 891 -28.77 -1.67 -3.17
N VAL A 892 -27.66 -1.60 -3.88
CA VAL A 892 -27.31 -0.49 -4.77
C VAL A 892 -28.20 -0.49 -6.01
N VAL A 893 -28.94 0.59 -6.22
CA VAL A 893 -29.83 0.81 -7.37
C VAL A 893 -29.39 2.09 -8.07
N CYS A 894 -28.93 1.98 -9.31
CA CYS A 894 -28.34 3.12 -10.03
C CYS A 894 -29.35 3.69 -11.04
N LYS A 895 -29.77 4.94 -10.85
CA LYS A 895 -30.63 5.68 -11.79
C LYS A 895 -29.85 6.73 -12.57
N ASP A 896 -30.22 6.92 -13.84
CA ASP A 896 -29.59 7.90 -14.72
C ASP A 896 -29.85 9.32 -14.20
N THR A 897 -28.78 10.07 -13.98
CA THR A 897 -28.83 11.41 -13.41
C THR A 897 -29.59 12.42 -14.29
N SER A 898 -29.78 12.13 -15.58
CA SER A 898 -30.59 12.96 -16.51
C SER A 898 -32.10 12.79 -16.37
N THR A 899 -32.55 11.72 -15.71
CA THR A 899 -33.98 11.40 -15.52
C THR A 899 -34.51 11.76 -14.14
N ILE A 900 -33.63 12.19 -13.22
CA ILE A 900 -34.02 12.70 -11.90
C ILE A 900 -34.57 14.11 -12.09
N LYS A 901 -35.86 14.20 -12.43
CA LYS A 901 -36.64 15.43 -12.19
C LYS A 901 -36.82 15.55 -10.69
N ASP A 902 -36.37 16.66 -10.11
CA ASP A 902 -36.78 17.07 -8.77
C ASP A 902 -38.31 17.20 -8.74
N GLY A 903 -38.98 16.20 -8.18
CA GLY A 903 -40.33 16.35 -7.60
C GLY A 903 -40.13 16.29 -6.10
N GLY A 904 -40.32 17.37 -5.35
CA GLY A 904 -41.62 18.01 -5.24
C GLY A 904 -42.31 17.38 -4.04
N ARG A 905 -42.37 18.13 -2.94
CA ARG A 905 -43.28 17.84 -1.83
C ARG A 905 -44.69 17.77 -2.43
N ASP A 906 -45.37 16.64 -2.27
CA ASP A 906 -46.82 16.61 -2.37
C ASP A 906 -47.41 15.71 -1.28
N HIS A 907 -48.15 16.36 -0.40
CA HIS A 907 -49.18 15.76 0.42
C HIS A 907 -50.38 15.45 -0.48
N ASN A 908 -50.78 14.18 -0.59
CA ASN A 908 -52.20 13.82 -0.47
C ASN A 908 -52.42 12.30 -0.39
N ALA A 909 -53.42 11.97 0.42
CA ALA A 909 -53.89 10.65 0.77
C ALA A 909 -54.81 10.03 -0.30
N GLY A 910 -55.01 8.70 -0.23
CA GLY A 910 -56.29 8.06 -0.56
C GLY A 910 -56.26 6.80 -1.45
N GLY A 911 -56.75 5.68 -0.89
CA GLY A 911 -57.29 4.51 -1.61
C GLY A 911 -56.40 3.25 -1.59
N ALA A 912 -56.54 2.34 -0.60
CA ALA A 912 -57.40 1.12 -0.61
C ALA A 912 -56.87 -0.01 -1.54
N GLN A 913 -56.79 -1.29 -1.20
CA GLN A 913 -57.20 -2.11 -0.04
C GLN A 913 -56.52 -3.49 -0.14
N ASP A 914 -56.31 -4.12 1.03
CA ASP A 914 -56.34 -5.56 1.35
C ASP A 914 -55.50 -6.61 0.59
N LYS A 915 -54.60 -7.29 1.33
CA LYS A 915 -54.92 -8.56 2.03
C LYS A 915 -53.75 -9.06 2.92
N VAL A 916 -53.99 -9.05 4.24
CA VAL A 916 -53.87 -10.14 5.25
C VAL A 916 -52.77 -11.20 4.99
N ALA A 917 -51.78 -11.41 5.88
CA ALA A 917 -51.97 -12.12 7.15
C ALA A 917 -50.93 -11.81 8.25
N LYS A 918 -51.45 -11.71 9.49
CA LYS A 918 -50.82 -11.72 10.83
C LYS A 918 -49.98 -12.99 11.03
N ALA A 919 -48.97 -13.08 11.91
CA ALA A 919 -48.98 -12.85 13.37
C ALA A 919 -47.53 -13.01 13.96
N PRO A 920 -47.28 -12.99 15.28
CA PRO A 920 -47.22 -11.81 16.15
C PRO A 920 -45.98 -11.74 17.08
N GLY A 921 -45.69 -10.54 17.59
CA GLY A 921 -45.32 -10.31 19.01
C GLY A 921 -43.88 -10.58 19.48
N CYS A 922 -43.12 -9.51 19.79
CA CYS A 922 -42.93 -9.05 21.17
C CYS A 922 -42.07 -7.78 21.26
N LYS A 923 -42.40 -6.95 22.25
CA LYS A 923 -42.05 -5.54 22.44
C LYS A 923 -40.58 -5.30 22.80
N CYS A 924 -40.03 -4.19 22.28
CA CYS A 924 -38.89 -3.51 22.87
C CYS A 924 -39.33 -2.70 24.11
N LYS A 925 -38.50 -2.71 25.17
CA LYS A 925 -38.51 -1.70 26.22
C LYS A 925 -37.29 -0.80 26.02
N SER A 926 -37.54 0.50 26.09
CA SER A 926 -36.60 1.61 26.03
C SER A 926 -35.62 1.61 27.21
N GLY A 927 -34.36 1.95 26.91
CA GLY A 927 -33.29 2.30 27.84
C GLY A 927 -32.14 2.91 27.05
#